data_AF-A0A7V9FR76-F1
#
_entry.id   AF-A0A7V9FR76-F1
#
_cell.length_a   1.000
_cell.length_b   1.000
_cell.length_c   1.000
_cell.angle_alpha   90.00
_cell.angle_beta   90.00
_cell.angle_gamma   90.00
#
_symmetry.space_group_name_H-M   'P 1'
#
loop_
_entity.id
_entity.type
_entity.pdbx_description
1 polymer ?
#
loop_
_entity_poly.entity_id
_entity_poly.type
_entity_poly.pdbx_seq_one_letter_code
_entity_poly.pdbx_strand_id
1 'polypeptide(L)'
;GALAAATATAALALSVSPSGLVAIAPLVLALPWLWRWLRAQGAATRVAAIALLAAASTSLVLVGFADATLGDVLESAAVHRWYYQTFSWYQEKVHYQTILSFEDSSQWARRAPVVLTIAVLLVVALNRIARALRLPNSTAVLSARRWTALLLSSGGAGSADNGGDPLRRLLVSSAGCSALSLALLAPTPTKFVNHFGAAAAAPTVLLAAALLRSPLSAAMQPDWLRPDWWRHRGSAAATVGTAVLVGAVSWTFAGPNLWRPYSDRGQPFGNHLSASADHPDLVGMRPKLGPVQLANPAVWVAVALAAAGWIWWRRRRGRDAALTPDQAVLLTGSTAMVVMIIVVFGWAPLRQYPGWSVALSAVRSVQGEPCALAGYAQVLVDTAAQPVPTGPAMTTGAFTAAAQRPLPVRAPNPGTLVWHDFVDSDPRSDSDTGPLTSPAGLLVTPWFALPPAGGTTLDSTNLGGTTLLVPLLGVRAAQQVTLEYATESIEGGPDPAVTGSTPLRADWTAQHSQWRQAAIPLDRLGPRRPASVRLVIRDWTASPADDWLAVGQPRLARWRPLATLTTGRPVYVDQLTAALMPCVEQVGVEHGIAQAPAMLVLSDEEFGRGFLDLGFELDRGGTQIPASRDATIVRMPAALVPGGPPTLPWGRVERVGYDHPVGLVDLHVHTVRRAGWTRLPTLAAKSYHGNAIG
;
A
#
# COMPACT_ATOMS: atom_id res chain seq x y z
N GLY A 1 39.44 4.58 14.74
CA GLY A 1 39.03 3.47 13.87
C GLY A 1 37.53 3.25 13.93
N ALA A 2 37.07 2.29 14.74
CA ALA A 2 35.67 1.84 14.76
C ALA A 2 34.62 2.96 14.95
N LEU A 3 34.86 3.91 15.86
CA LEU A 3 33.93 5.02 16.08
C LEU A 3 33.78 5.90 14.82
N ALA A 4 34.88 6.18 14.12
CA ALA A 4 34.84 6.97 12.89
C ALA A 4 34.11 6.23 11.76
N ALA A 5 34.32 4.92 11.62
CA ALA A 5 33.56 4.10 10.67
C ALA A 5 32.06 4.13 11.00
N ALA A 6 31.68 3.96 12.27
CA ALA A 6 30.30 4.03 12.71
C ALA A 6 29.68 5.43 12.49
N THR A 7 30.45 6.51 12.71
CA THR A 7 30.02 7.88 12.38
C THR A 7 29.79 8.06 10.89
N ALA A 8 30.68 7.56 10.03
CA ALA A 8 30.50 7.61 8.59
C ALA A 8 29.27 6.80 8.15
N THR A 9 29.07 5.59 8.67
CA THR A 9 27.87 4.78 8.39
C THR A 9 26.59 5.49 8.81
N ALA A 10 26.57 6.13 9.99
CA ALA A 10 25.40 6.88 10.45
C ALA A 10 25.14 8.14 9.60
N ALA A 11 26.19 8.82 9.14
CA ALA A 11 26.07 9.96 8.23
C ALA A 11 25.52 9.52 6.85
N LEU A 12 26.00 8.41 6.30
CA LEU A 12 25.52 7.85 5.04
C LEU A 12 24.08 7.30 5.15
N ALA A 13 23.66 6.78 6.32
CA ALA A 13 22.28 6.35 6.51
C ALA A 13 21.25 7.48 6.29
N LEU A 14 21.62 8.73 6.59
CA LEU A 14 20.79 9.91 6.34
C LEU A 14 20.59 10.21 4.84
N SER A 15 21.47 9.74 3.95
CA SER A 15 21.28 9.90 2.50
C SER A 15 20.23 8.95 1.94
N VAL A 16 19.87 7.90 2.66
CA VAL A 16 18.88 6.90 2.23
C VAL A 16 17.46 7.37 2.52
N SER A 17 17.23 7.94 3.70
CA SER A 17 15.91 8.43 4.13
C SER A 17 16.06 9.33 5.37
N PRO A 18 15.14 10.30 5.61
CA PRO A 18 15.10 11.05 6.86
C PRO A 18 15.02 10.17 8.12
N SER A 19 14.42 8.98 8.03
CA SER A 19 14.37 8.02 9.15
C SER A 19 15.71 7.35 9.45
N GLY A 20 16.69 7.46 8.53
CA GLY A 20 18.07 7.02 8.73
C GLY A 20 18.77 7.70 9.90
N LEU A 21 18.24 8.81 10.41
CA LEU A 21 18.70 9.47 11.64
C LEU A 21 18.80 8.50 12.82
N VAL A 22 17.95 7.48 12.88
CA VAL A 22 17.96 6.45 13.92
C VAL A 22 19.33 5.77 14.07
N ALA A 23 20.14 5.70 13.00
CA ALA A 23 21.48 5.13 13.03
C ALA A 23 22.44 5.83 14.04
N ILE A 24 22.15 7.07 14.47
CA ILE A 24 22.96 7.76 15.48
C ILE A 24 22.70 7.27 16.91
N ALA A 25 21.60 6.55 17.17
CA ALA A 25 21.22 6.10 18.52
C ALA A 25 22.36 5.42 19.31
N PRO A 26 23.06 4.41 18.77
CA PRO A 26 24.18 3.79 19.47
C PRO A 26 25.36 4.76 19.70
N LEU A 27 25.60 5.71 18.79
CA LEU A 27 26.66 6.72 18.93
C LEU A 27 26.37 7.69 20.07
N VAL A 28 25.12 8.15 20.18
CA VAL A 28 24.68 9.03 21.28
C VAL A 28 24.83 8.33 22.62
N LEU A 29 24.48 7.05 22.72
CA LEU A 29 24.65 6.26 23.95
C LEU A 29 26.12 5.99 24.30
N ALA A 30 27.04 6.11 23.34
CA ALA A 30 28.47 5.99 23.57
C ALA A 30 29.13 7.31 24.00
N LEU A 31 28.45 8.46 23.93
CA LEU A 31 29.00 9.78 24.30
C LEU A 31 29.60 9.84 25.72
N PRO A 32 28.98 9.26 26.78
CA PRO A 32 29.58 9.30 28.12
C PRO A 32 30.89 8.53 28.23
N TRP A 33 31.06 7.47 27.43
CA TRP A 33 32.32 6.75 27.32
C TRP A 33 33.34 7.58 26.52
N LEU A 34 32.94 8.11 25.36
CA LEU A 34 33.78 8.92 24.49
C LEU A 34 34.35 10.13 25.22
N TRP A 35 33.52 10.82 26.00
CA TRP A 35 33.92 11.97 26.81
C TRP A 35 34.99 11.62 27.85
N ARG A 36 34.83 10.50 28.56
CA ARG A 36 35.82 10.01 29.53
C ARG A 36 37.11 9.61 28.83
N TRP A 37 37.00 8.91 27.70
CA TRP A 37 38.15 8.52 26.90
C TRP A 37 38.91 9.76 26.42
N LEU A 38 38.23 10.76 25.83
CA LEU A 38 38.84 12.01 25.36
C LEU A 38 39.58 12.74 26.49
N ARG A 39 38.98 12.84 27.68
CA ARG A 39 39.62 13.47 28.85
C ARG A 39 40.88 12.75 29.31
N ALA A 40 40.97 11.44 29.12
CA ALA A 40 42.16 10.66 29.45
C ALA A 40 43.28 10.79 28.42
N GLN A 41 42.99 11.25 27.19
CA GLN A 41 43.99 11.39 26.14
C GLN A 41 44.77 12.72 26.22
N GLY A 42 45.98 12.75 25.66
CA GLY A 42 46.76 13.98 25.42
C GLY A 42 46.15 14.88 24.33
N ALA A 43 46.58 16.14 24.26
CA ALA A 43 45.98 17.15 23.37
C ALA A 43 46.02 16.76 21.88
N ALA A 44 47.15 16.25 21.38
CA ALA A 44 47.30 15.83 19.99
C ALA A 44 46.29 14.73 19.61
N THR A 45 46.14 13.71 20.45
CA THR A 45 45.18 12.61 20.22
C THR A 45 43.74 13.09 20.25
N ARG A 46 43.39 14.06 21.12
CA ARG A 46 42.04 14.66 21.15
C ARG A 46 41.75 15.39 19.83
N VAL A 47 42.68 16.22 19.37
CA VAL A 47 42.53 16.96 18.12
C VAL A 47 42.40 15.99 16.94
N ALA A 48 43.28 14.98 16.87
CA ALA A 48 43.21 13.96 15.82
C ALA A 48 41.88 13.18 15.84
N ALA A 49 41.38 12.81 17.02
CA ALA A 49 40.10 12.13 17.15
C ALA A 49 38.92 13.01 16.70
N ILE A 50 38.90 14.28 17.10
CA ILE A 50 37.85 15.24 16.70
C ILE A 50 37.91 15.48 15.19
N ALA A 51 39.10 15.69 14.62
CA ALA A 51 39.28 15.88 13.19
C ALA A 51 38.82 14.66 12.39
N LEU A 52 39.15 13.45 12.87
CA LEU A 52 38.71 12.21 12.24
C LEU A 52 37.18 12.03 12.29
N LEU A 53 36.54 12.35 13.42
CA LEU A 53 35.08 12.29 13.54
C LEU A 53 34.39 13.34 12.67
N ALA A 54 34.95 14.55 12.59
CA ALA A 54 34.46 15.61 11.70
C ALA A 54 34.55 15.16 10.22
N ALA A 55 35.71 14.63 9.80
CA ALA A 55 35.89 14.09 8.46
C ALA A 55 34.92 12.94 8.15
N ALA A 56 34.72 12.02 9.10
CA ALA A 56 33.76 10.93 8.95
C ALA A 56 32.32 11.45 8.81
N SER A 57 31.91 12.47 9.59
CA SER A 57 30.56 13.05 9.49
C SER A 57 30.29 13.79 8.18
N THR A 58 31.33 14.31 7.53
CA THR A 58 31.20 15.01 6.24
C THR A 58 31.08 14.08 5.02
N SER A 59 31.13 12.75 5.21
CA SER A 59 30.96 11.77 4.12
C SER A 59 29.64 11.93 3.36
N LEU A 60 28.57 12.34 4.04
CA LEU A 60 27.27 12.64 3.43
C LEU A 60 27.35 13.75 2.37
N VAL A 61 28.23 14.73 2.53
CA VAL A 61 28.38 15.84 1.58
C VAL A 61 28.85 15.32 0.23
N LEU A 62 29.78 14.38 0.20
CA LEU A 62 30.30 13.80 -1.05
C LEU A 62 29.23 13.04 -1.82
N VAL A 63 28.36 12.32 -1.11
CA VAL A 63 27.27 11.54 -1.73
C VAL A 63 26.09 12.44 -2.11
N GLY A 64 25.69 13.36 -1.22
CA GLY A 64 24.53 14.23 -1.43
C GLY A 64 24.71 15.29 -2.50
N PHE A 65 25.96 15.64 -2.85
CA PHE A 65 26.30 16.60 -3.92
C PHE A 65 27.05 15.94 -5.08
N ALA A 66 26.88 14.63 -5.28
CA ALA A 66 27.53 13.91 -6.38
C ALA A 66 27.00 14.35 -7.75
N ASP A 67 25.70 14.61 -7.86
CA ASP A 67 24.98 14.99 -9.07
C ASP A 67 24.07 16.22 -8.89
N ALA A 68 23.85 16.66 -7.65
CA ALA A 68 23.05 17.84 -7.32
C ALA A 68 23.90 18.99 -6.77
N THR A 69 23.50 20.23 -7.07
CA THR A 69 24.10 21.43 -6.50
C THR A 69 23.38 21.88 -5.21
N LEU A 70 23.97 22.84 -4.47
CA LEU A 70 23.27 23.44 -3.32
C LEU A 70 21.99 24.17 -3.74
N GLY A 71 21.99 24.79 -4.92
CA GLY A 71 20.79 25.38 -5.50
C GLY A 71 19.66 24.36 -5.68
N ASP A 72 19.99 23.19 -6.23
CA ASP A 72 19.04 22.10 -6.49
C ASP A 72 18.48 21.50 -5.20
N VAL A 73 19.33 21.28 -4.19
CA VAL A 73 18.91 20.74 -2.89
C VAL A 73 17.96 21.71 -2.16
N LEU A 74 18.27 23.02 -2.17
CA LEU A 74 17.41 24.04 -1.56
C LEU A 74 16.05 24.14 -2.28
N GLU A 75 16.05 24.07 -3.60
CA GLU A 75 14.81 24.07 -4.39
C GLU A 75 13.99 22.80 -4.17
N SER A 76 14.62 21.63 -4.23
CA SER A 76 13.96 20.35 -3.95
C SER A 76 13.32 20.34 -2.56
N ALA A 77 14.01 20.83 -1.53
CA ALA A 77 13.46 20.95 -0.18
C ALA A 77 12.29 21.95 -0.11
N ALA A 78 12.31 23.04 -0.87
CA ALA A 78 11.21 23.99 -0.95
C ALA A 78 9.98 23.37 -1.62
N VAL A 79 10.15 22.66 -2.74
CA VAL A 79 9.08 21.95 -3.46
C VAL A 79 8.45 20.88 -2.58
N HIS A 80 9.23 20.02 -1.92
CA HIS A 80 8.69 18.98 -1.02
C HIS A 80 7.86 19.54 0.14
N ARG A 81 8.24 20.70 0.69
CA ARG A 81 7.45 21.39 1.74
C ARG A 81 6.17 22.02 1.20
N TRP A 82 6.12 22.32 -0.09
CA TRP A 82 4.98 22.97 -0.74
C TRP A 82 3.85 22.00 -1.05
N TYR A 83 4.13 20.90 -1.77
CA TYR A 83 3.08 19.98 -2.23
C TYR A 83 2.77 18.84 -1.26
N TYR A 84 3.73 18.48 -0.38
CA TYR A 84 3.60 17.31 0.48
C TYR A 84 3.16 17.70 1.90
N GLN A 85 2.37 16.84 2.53
CA GLN A 85 2.00 17.02 3.93
C GLN A 85 3.20 16.71 4.83
N THR A 86 3.78 17.75 5.44
CA THR A 86 4.84 17.61 6.45
C THR A 86 4.29 17.75 7.85
N PHE A 87 4.81 16.95 8.78
CA PHE A 87 4.47 16.97 10.19
C PHE A 87 5.60 17.58 11.02
N SER A 88 5.22 18.33 12.05
CA SER A 88 6.16 18.84 13.05
C SER A 88 6.61 17.73 13.99
N TRP A 89 7.80 17.88 14.60
CA TRP A 89 8.41 16.85 15.45
C TRP A 89 7.54 16.41 16.64
N TYR A 90 6.74 17.33 17.20
CA TYR A 90 5.84 17.05 18.33
C TYR A 90 4.57 16.28 17.92
N GLN A 91 4.31 16.11 16.62
CA GLN A 91 3.18 15.33 16.11
C GLN A 91 3.53 13.84 15.99
N GLU A 92 4.52 13.37 16.74
CA GLU A 92 4.95 11.96 16.73
C GLU A 92 3.83 10.97 17.09
N LYS A 93 2.78 11.43 17.77
CA LYS A 93 1.55 10.65 17.99
C LYS A 93 0.98 10.08 16.69
N VAL A 94 1.15 10.75 15.55
CA VAL A 94 0.63 10.32 14.25
C VAL A 94 1.26 9.00 13.81
N HIS A 95 2.58 8.80 14.01
CA HIS A 95 3.20 7.50 13.71
C HIS A 95 2.49 6.37 14.46
N TYR A 96 2.24 6.54 15.75
CA TYR A 96 1.57 5.54 16.57
C TYR A 96 0.09 5.40 16.22
N GLN A 97 -0.59 6.46 15.80
CA GLN A 97 -1.95 6.36 15.28
C GLN A 97 -2.02 5.48 14.02
N THR A 98 -1.08 5.61 13.09
CA THR A 98 -1.09 4.79 11.85
C THR A 98 -0.90 3.28 12.09
N ILE A 99 -0.23 2.89 13.18
CA ILE A 99 0.02 1.49 13.53
C ILE A 99 -0.92 0.94 14.62
N LEU A 100 -1.60 1.81 15.37
CA LEU A 100 -2.55 1.40 16.41
C LEU A 100 -4.01 1.64 16.00
N SER A 101 -4.26 2.26 14.85
CA SER A 101 -5.60 2.38 14.23
C SER A 101 -6.19 1.00 13.91
N PHE A 102 -7.45 0.94 13.52
CA PHE A 102 -8.10 -0.28 13.03
C PHE A 102 -8.30 -0.26 11.51
N GLU A 103 -7.34 0.34 10.80
CA GLU A 103 -7.32 0.48 9.34
C GLU A 103 -6.35 -0.53 8.68
N ASP A 104 -6.35 -0.59 7.34
CA ASP A 104 -5.55 -1.50 6.51
C ASP A 104 -4.04 -1.44 6.77
N SER A 105 -3.51 -0.26 7.15
CA SER A 105 -2.09 -0.05 7.46
C SER A 105 -1.63 -0.79 8.73
N SER A 106 -2.58 -1.25 9.53
CA SER A 106 -2.40 -1.63 10.92
C SER A 106 -2.42 -3.15 11.11
N GLN A 107 -1.68 -3.86 10.26
CA GLN A 107 -1.61 -5.32 10.21
C GLN A 107 -0.98 -5.92 11.48
N TRP A 108 -1.44 -7.08 11.93
CA TRP A 108 -0.93 -7.72 13.16
C TRP A 108 0.60 -7.91 13.16
N ALA A 109 1.17 -8.29 12.03
CA ALA A 109 2.60 -8.53 11.88
C ALA A 109 3.43 -7.23 11.86
N ARG A 110 2.85 -6.10 11.45
CA ARG A 110 3.50 -4.78 11.55
C ARG A 110 3.41 -4.23 12.97
N ARG A 111 2.28 -4.43 13.66
CA ARG A 111 2.06 -4.03 15.05
C ARG A 111 3.02 -4.72 16.01
N ALA A 112 3.23 -6.02 15.81
CA ALA A 112 3.88 -6.87 16.79
C ALA A 112 5.25 -6.34 17.27
N PRO A 113 6.21 -6.01 16.39
CA PRO A 113 7.53 -5.60 16.84
C PRO A 113 7.48 -4.32 17.67
N VAL A 114 6.61 -3.36 17.30
CA VAL A 114 6.49 -2.07 18.00
C VAL A 114 5.80 -2.26 19.36
N VAL A 115 4.66 -2.93 19.40
CA VAL A 115 3.87 -3.14 20.62
C VAL A 115 4.64 -3.98 21.63
N LEU A 116 5.28 -5.07 21.20
CA LEU A 116 6.10 -5.91 22.07
C LEU A 116 7.34 -5.17 22.58
N THR A 117 7.96 -4.34 21.74
CA THR A 117 9.11 -3.50 22.17
C THR A 117 8.70 -2.52 23.25
N ILE A 118 7.60 -1.79 23.06
CA ILE A 118 7.08 -0.85 24.07
C ILE A 118 6.75 -1.61 25.36
N ALA A 119 6.09 -2.77 25.27
CA ALA A 119 5.76 -3.58 26.43
C ALA A 119 7.02 -4.04 27.20
N VAL A 120 8.04 -4.52 26.50
CA VAL A 120 9.32 -4.91 27.12
C VAL A 120 10.05 -3.71 27.72
N LEU A 121 10.05 -2.55 27.05
CA LEU A 121 10.61 -1.31 27.62
C LEU A 121 9.90 -0.92 28.93
N LEU A 122 8.57 -0.99 28.95
CA LEU A 122 7.77 -0.73 30.16
C LEU A 122 8.10 -1.73 31.27
N VAL A 123 8.19 -3.02 30.97
CA VAL A 123 8.57 -4.06 31.94
C VAL A 123 9.98 -3.80 32.49
N VAL A 124 10.94 -3.44 31.65
CA VAL A 124 12.32 -3.09 32.07
C VAL A 124 12.31 -1.85 32.97
N ALA A 125 11.54 -0.82 32.62
CA ALA A 125 11.40 0.40 33.41
C ALA A 125 10.74 0.13 34.78
N LEU A 126 9.62 -0.60 34.80
CA LEU A 126 8.92 -1.01 36.02
C LEU A 126 9.84 -1.78 36.96
N ASN A 127 10.61 -2.73 36.43
CA ASN A 127 11.58 -3.49 37.22
C ASN A 127 12.70 -2.61 37.80
N ARG A 128 13.13 -1.56 37.08
CA ARG A 128 14.12 -0.60 37.60
C ARG A 128 13.54 0.28 38.70
N ILE A 129 12.34 0.80 38.49
CA ILE A 129 11.62 1.62 39.48
C ILE A 129 11.38 0.80 40.76
N ALA A 130 10.88 -0.42 40.63
CA ALA A 130 10.65 -1.32 41.75
C ALA A 130 11.94 -1.65 42.53
N ARG A 131 13.10 -1.76 41.85
CA ARG A 131 14.41 -1.93 42.51
C ARG A 131 14.89 -0.66 43.20
N ALA A 132 14.73 0.51 42.57
CA ALA A 132 15.11 1.79 43.16
C ALA A 132 14.33 2.07 44.46
N LEU A 133 13.04 1.72 44.48
CA LEU A 133 12.15 1.85 45.64
C LEU A 133 12.38 0.80 46.74
N ARG A 134 13.26 -0.19 46.53
CA ARG A 134 13.66 -1.20 47.55
C ARG A 134 14.87 -0.80 48.38
N LEU A 135 15.60 0.26 48.00
CA LEU A 135 16.80 0.68 48.73
C LEU A 135 16.38 1.37 50.05
N PRO A 136 16.75 0.85 51.23
CA PRO A 136 16.15 1.24 52.52
C PRO A 136 16.41 2.68 52.97
N ASN A 137 17.50 3.32 52.50
CA ASN A 137 17.91 4.64 52.97
C ASN A 137 18.37 5.48 51.80
N SER A 138 17.60 6.51 51.41
CA SER A 138 18.10 7.72 50.73
C SER A 138 16.95 8.68 50.41
N THR A 139 16.80 9.72 51.22
CA THR A 139 16.18 11.00 50.84
C THR A 139 16.86 11.67 49.62
N ALA A 140 17.91 11.06 49.05
CA ALA A 140 18.67 11.51 47.89
C ALA A 140 18.14 11.04 46.50
N VAL A 141 17.02 10.32 46.42
CA VAL A 141 16.49 9.73 45.17
C VAL A 141 15.81 10.76 44.24
N LEU A 142 15.55 11.98 44.71
CA LEU A 142 14.86 13.01 43.92
C LEU A 142 15.78 13.93 43.10
N SER A 143 17.10 13.74 43.11
CA SER A 143 17.98 14.56 42.27
C SER A 143 17.94 14.11 40.80
N ALA A 144 17.53 15.00 39.90
CA ALA A 144 17.52 14.80 38.44
C ALA A 144 18.87 14.29 37.86
N ARG A 145 19.98 14.55 38.59
CA ARG A 145 21.35 14.09 38.29
C ARG A 145 21.54 12.56 38.38
N ARG A 146 20.81 11.85 39.25
CA ARG A 146 20.90 10.37 39.32
C ARG A 146 19.94 9.69 38.35
N TRP A 147 18.81 10.32 38.01
CA TRP A 147 17.92 9.84 36.96
C TRP A 147 18.57 9.88 35.58
N THR A 148 19.26 10.99 35.27
CA THR A 148 20.13 11.09 34.09
C THR A 148 21.25 10.05 34.12
N ALA A 149 21.92 9.83 35.26
CA ALA A 149 22.94 8.76 35.37
C ALA A 149 22.37 7.33 35.25
N LEU A 150 21.11 7.08 35.64
CA LEU A 150 20.46 5.76 35.51
C LEU A 150 19.97 5.49 34.07
N LEU A 151 19.55 6.55 33.37
CA LEU A 151 19.13 6.49 31.96
C LEU A 151 20.32 6.51 30.99
N LEU A 152 21.39 7.24 31.33
CA LEU A 152 22.61 7.41 30.52
C LEU A 152 23.77 6.49 30.93
N SER A 153 23.60 5.63 31.94
CA SER A 153 24.55 4.52 32.19
C SER A 153 24.29 3.35 31.25
N SER A 154 24.28 3.64 29.95
CA SER A 154 24.65 2.68 28.93
C SER A 154 26.13 2.35 29.10
N GLY A 155 26.40 1.22 29.74
CA GLY A 155 27.58 0.39 29.48
C GLY A 155 28.91 1.10 29.24
N GLY A 156 29.36 1.94 30.17
CA GLY A 156 30.77 2.33 30.16
C GLY A 156 31.63 1.10 30.35
N ALA A 157 32.41 0.73 29.33
CA ALA A 157 33.43 -0.34 29.34
C ALA A 157 34.61 -0.08 30.32
N GLY A 158 34.35 0.54 31.47
CA GLY A 158 35.34 0.97 32.46
C GLY A 158 34.95 0.66 33.90
N SER A 159 34.12 -0.36 34.14
CA SER A 159 34.03 -1.00 35.45
C SER A 159 34.25 -2.49 35.23
N ALA A 160 35.53 -2.83 35.09
CA ALA A 160 36.04 -4.14 35.48
C ALA A 160 35.98 -4.19 37.01
N ASP A 161 34.78 -4.34 37.58
CA ASP A 161 34.62 -4.98 38.88
C ASP A 161 33.14 -5.34 39.15
N ASN A 162 32.93 -6.55 39.65
CA ASN A 162 31.67 -7.21 40.07
C ASN A 162 30.74 -7.77 38.96
N GLY A 163 31.04 -8.99 38.49
CA GLY A 163 30.10 -10.13 38.31
C GLY A 163 28.72 -9.91 37.66
N GLY A 164 28.50 -8.86 36.86
CA GLY A 164 27.19 -8.53 36.32
C GLY A 164 26.81 -9.34 35.08
N ASP A 165 25.79 -10.19 35.21
CA ASP A 165 25.08 -10.93 34.16
C ASP A 165 25.12 -10.23 32.76
N PRO A 166 25.82 -10.82 31.76
CA PRO A 166 26.01 -10.21 30.44
C PRO A 166 24.69 -9.97 29.70
N LEU A 167 23.70 -10.85 29.86
CA LEU A 167 22.37 -10.68 29.29
C LEU A 167 21.65 -9.48 29.89
N ARG A 168 21.95 -9.11 31.14
CA ARG A 168 21.39 -7.91 31.79
C ARG A 168 21.91 -6.63 31.17
N ARG A 169 23.21 -6.60 30.90
CA ARG A 169 23.87 -5.45 30.26
C ARG A 169 23.35 -5.29 28.84
N LEU A 170 23.20 -6.40 28.11
CA LEU A 170 22.61 -6.41 26.77
C LEU A 170 21.16 -5.91 26.78
N LEU A 171 20.31 -6.44 27.66
CA LEU A 171 18.90 -6.02 27.79
C LEU A 171 18.78 -4.52 28.09
N VAL A 172 19.59 -4.01 29.02
CA VAL A 172 19.56 -2.60 29.40
C VAL A 172 20.04 -1.68 28.29
N SER A 173 21.17 -2.02 27.66
CA SER A 173 21.76 -1.19 26.61
C SER A 173 20.89 -1.17 25.36
N SER A 174 20.37 -2.33 24.95
CA SER A 174 19.37 -2.43 23.87
C SER A 174 18.07 -1.70 24.23
N ALA A 175 17.59 -1.74 25.47
CA ALA A 175 16.42 -0.97 25.89
C ALA A 175 16.64 0.55 25.72
N GLY A 176 17.79 1.07 26.15
CA GLY A 176 18.15 2.47 25.94
C GLY A 176 18.26 2.82 24.45
N CYS A 177 18.86 1.93 23.65
CA CYS A 177 19.02 2.13 22.21
C CYS A 177 17.69 2.10 21.47
N SER A 178 16.78 1.17 21.81
CA SER A 178 15.43 1.08 21.26
C SER A 178 14.59 2.31 21.60
N ALA A 179 14.62 2.76 22.87
CA ALA A 179 13.89 3.95 23.28
C ALA A 179 14.38 5.21 22.54
N LEU A 180 15.70 5.36 22.40
CA LEU A 180 16.28 6.47 21.64
C LEU A 180 15.97 6.35 20.14
N SER A 181 16.03 5.14 19.58
CA SER A 181 15.70 4.89 18.17
C SER A 181 14.26 5.28 17.85
N LEU A 182 13.31 4.90 18.70
CA LEU A 182 11.90 5.31 18.55
C LEU A 182 11.74 6.83 18.72
N ALA A 183 12.46 7.46 19.65
CA ALA A 183 12.43 8.91 19.81
C ALA A 183 13.02 9.67 18.61
N LEU A 184 14.04 9.11 17.94
CA LEU A 184 14.67 9.69 16.76
C LEU A 184 13.81 9.58 15.48
N LEU A 185 12.66 8.91 15.53
CA LEU A 185 11.63 9.02 14.49
C LEU A 185 10.82 10.33 14.62
N ALA A 186 10.80 10.98 15.79
CA ALA A 186 10.09 12.25 16.00
C ALA A 186 10.45 13.36 14.99
N PRO A 187 11.71 13.62 14.62
CA PRO A 187 12.04 14.67 13.66
C PRO A 187 11.76 14.31 12.19
N THR A 188 11.30 13.10 11.85
CA THR A 188 10.99 12.78 10.45
C THR A 188 9.84 13.63 9.93
N PRO A 189 9.92 14.20 8.71
CA PRO A 189 8.90 15.10 8.18
C PRO A 189 7.59 14.37 7.83
N THR A 190 7.66 13.06 7.57
CA THR A 190 6.50 12.21 7.28
C THR A 190 6.30 11.18 8.39
N LYS A 191 5.05 10.74 8.59
CA LYS A 191 4.63 9.96 9.78
C LYS A 191 3.97 8.61 9.45
N PHE A 192 4.58 7.84 8.56
CA PHE A 192 4.06 6.54 8.11
C PHE A 192 4.52 5.37 8.99
N VAL A 193 3.66 4.35 9.09
CA VAL A 193 3.96 3.08 9.79
C VAL A 193 5.25 2.40 9.30
N ASN A 194 5.63 2.59 8.04
CA ASN A 194 6.82 1.96 7.46
C ASN A 194 8.14 2.46 8.09
N HIS A 195 8.14 3.61 8.76
CA HIS A 195 9.35 4.16 9.38
C HIS A 195 9.83 3.35 10.59
N PHE A 196 8.95 2.58 11.25
CA PHE A 196 9.36 1.71 12.35
C PHE A 196 10.39 0.65 11.92
N GLY A 197 10.43 0.30 10.62
CA GLY A 197 11.46 -0.58 10.07
C GLY A 197 12.88 -0.03 10.21
N ALA A 198 13.06 1.29 10.06
CA ALA A 198 14.37 1.93 10.24
C ALA A 198 14.87 1.83 11.69
N ALA A 199 13.94 1.75 12.65
CA ALA A 199 14.26 1.61 14.07
C ALA A 199 14.36 0.15 14.53
N ALA A 200 14.16 -0.86 13.68
CA ALA A 200 13.94 -2.24 14.10
C ALA A 200 15.16 -2.93 14.75
N ALA A 201 16.39 -2.56 14.36
CA ALA A 201 17.60 -3.29 14.77
C ALA A 201 17.78 -3.38 16.30
N ALA A 202 17.70 -2.25 17.02
CA ALA A 202 17.83 -2.23 18.48
C ALA A 202 16.66 -2.96 19.20
N PRO A 203 15.39 -2.74 18.84
CA PRO A 203 14.23 -3.53 19.24
C PRO A 203 14.43 -5.04 19.07
N THR A 204 14.95 -5.50 17.94
CA THR A 204 15.20 -6.93 17.71
C THR A 204 16.17 -7.50 18.74
N VAL A 205 17.27 -6.81 19.02
CA VAL A 205 18.23 -7.22 20.06
C VAL A 205 17.60 -7.18 21.44
N LEU A 206 16.77 -6.18 21.74
CA LEU A 206 16.04 -6.06 23.00
C LEU A 206 15.08 -7.25 23.21
N LEU A 207 14.27 -7.58 22.20
CA LEU A 207 13.31 -8.68 22.26
C LEU A 207 14.03 -10.03 22.37
N ALA A 208 15.12 -10.23 21.63
CA ALA A 208 15.94 -11.43 21.75
C ALA A 208 16.55 -11.56 23.16
N ALA A 209 17.12 -10.48 23.70
CA ALA A 209 17.65 -10.47 25.07
C ALA A 209 16.54 -10.70 26.12
N ALA A 210 15.32 -10.22 25.85
CA ALA A 210 14.17 -10.44 26.71
C ALA A 210 13.72 -11.91 26.72
N LEU A 211 13.72 -12.57 25.56
CA LEU A 211 13.38 -13.99 25.41
C LEU A 211 14.44 -14.92 26.05
N LEU A 212 15.73 -14.57 25.95
CA LEU A 212 16.84 -15.41 26.42
C LEU A 212 17.12 -15.31 27.93
N ARG A 213 16.80 -14.18 28.56
CA ARG A 213 17.07 -13.96 29.98
C ARG A 213 16.06 -14.73 30.83
N SER A 214 16.46 -15.36 31.93
CA SER A 214 15.55 -15.84 33.01
C SER A 214 15.89 -15.22 34.38
N PRO A 215 14.93 -14.71 35.19
CA PRO A 215 13.63 -14.12 34.81
C PRO A 215 13.76 -12.65 34.35
N LEU A 216 12.84 -12.20 33.48
CA LEU A 216 12.75 -10.80 33.01
C LEU A 216 12.41 -9.86 34.17
N SER A 217 11.42 -10.26 34.98
CA SER A 217 11.13 -9.67 36.28
C SER A 217 11.95 -10.38 37.36
N ALA A 218 13.02 -9.74 37.85
CA ALA A 218 13.87 -10.27 38.93
C ALA A 218 13.14 -10.45 40.29
N ALA A 219 11.84 -10.19 40.28
CA ALA A 219 10.97 -10.17 41.43
C ALA A 219 10.05 -11.39 41.53
N MET A 220 10.07 -12.31 40.54
CA MET A 220 9.46 -13.65 40.66
C MET A 220 10.38 -14.62 41.40
N GLN A 221 10.81 -14.24 42.61
CA GLN A 221 10.91 -15.24 43.67
C GLN A 221 9.50 -15.37 44.23
N PRO A 222 8.85 -16.53 44.11
CA PRO A 222 7.48 -16.69 44.52
C PRO A 222 7.38 -16.77 46.04
N ASP A 223 7.27 -15.62 46.67
CA ASP A 223 6.62 -15.49 47.99
C ASP A 223 5.08 -15.56 47.86
N TRP A 224 4.50 -15.92 46.69
CA TRP A 224 3.04 -16.01 46.49
C TRP A 224 2.35 -17.16 47.24
N LEU A 225 3.13 -18.09 47.81
CA LEU A 225 2.65 -19.11 48.75
C LEU A 225 2.67 -18.61 50.21
N ARG A 226 3.20 -17.40 50.48
CA ARG A 226 3.08 -16.75 51.78
C ARG A 226 1.76 -15.98 51.85
N PRO A 227 1.02 -16.04 52.97
CA PRO A 227 -0.22 -15.28 53.16
C PRO A 227 -0.09 -13.77 52.87
N ASP A 228 1.12 -13.21 52.99
CA ASP A 228 1.44 -11.78 52.82
C ASP A 228 1.99 -11.41 51.43
N TRP A 229 1.77 -12.24 50.39
CA TRP A 229 2.34 -12.03 49.06
C TRP A 229 2.02 -10.67 48.42
N TRP A 230 0.87 -10.07 48.76
CA TRP A 230 0.47 -8.73 48.32
C TRP A 230 1.33 -7.61 48.95
N ARG A 231 2.03 -7.87 50.07
CA ARG A 231 2.88 -6.88 50.76
C ARG A 231 4.27 -6.75 50.12
N HIS A 232 4.69 -7.73 49.32
CA HIS A 232 5.99 -7.72 48.66
C HIS A 232 5.94 -6.97 47.32
N ARG A 233 6.39 -5.71 47.28
CA ARG A 233 6.39 -4.85 46.07
C ARG A 233 7.03 -5.46 44.80
N GLY A 234 7.75 -6.58 44.91
CA GLY A 234 8.25 -7.34 43.77
C GLY A 234 7.24 -8.22 43.05
N SER A 235 6.39 -8.93 43.80
CA SER A 235 5.36 -9.79 43.22
C SER A 235 4.37 -8.93 42.42
N ALA A 236 4.01 -7.75 42.94
CA ALA A 236 3.20 -6.77 42.23
C ALA A 236 3.82 -6.33 40.89
N ALA A 237 5.11 -5.98 40.85
CA ALA A 237 5.78 -5.56 39.62
C ALA A 237 5.83 -6.68 38.56
N ALA A 238 5.97 -7.94 38.98
CA ALA A 238 5.94 -9.09 38.09
C ALA A 238 4.53 -9.39 37.56
N THR A 239 3.50 -9.29 38.40
CA THR A 239 2.10 -9.45 37.99
C THR A 239 1.70 -8.36 36.99
N VAL A 240 2.05 -7.10 37.28
CA VAL A 240 1.82 -5.97 36.35
C VAL A 240 2.61 -6.19 35.06
N GLY A 241 3.87 -6.61 35.14
CA GLY A 241 4.66 -6.92 33.94
C GLY A 241 4.07 -8.03 33.08
N THR A 242 3.55 -9.09 33.72
CA THR A 242 2.83 -10.17 33.04
C THR A 242 1.55 -9.65 32.38
N ALA A 243 0.75 -8.84 33.09
CA ALA A 243 -0.46 -8.23 32.55
C ALA A 243 -0.18 -7.30 31.35
N VAL A 244 0.90 -6.52 31.41
CA VAL A 244 1.37 -5.68 30.30
C VAL A 244 1.70 -6.54 29.08
N LEU A 245 2.42 -7.65 29.25
CA LEU A 245 2.75 -8.55 28.13
C LEU A 245 1.53 -9.29 27.59
N VAL A 246 0.61 -9.73 28.44
CA VAL A 246 -0.68 -10.32 28.03
C VAL A 246 -1.44 -9.33 27.15
N GLY A 247 -1.60 -8.08 27.60
CA GLY A 247 -2.24 -7.03 26.83
C GLY A 247 -1.53 -6.75 25.51
N ALA A 248 -0.19 -6.68 25.52
CA ALA A 248 0.62 -6.40 24.34
C ALA A 248 0.54 -7.51 23.27
N VAL A 249 0.65 -8.78 23.68
CA VAL A 249 0.51 -9.92 22.76
C VAL A 249 -0.92 -9.99 22.24
N SER A 250 -1.93 -9.80 23.09
CA SER A 250 -3.33 -9.75 22.68
C SER A 250 -3.58 -8.64 21.66
N TRP A 251 -3.06 -7.44 21.90
CA TRP A 251 -3.23 -6.28 21.03
C TRP A 251 -2.53 -6.42 19.69
N THR A 252 -1.39 -7.11 19.68
CA THR A 252 -0.66 -7.46 18.45
C THR A 252 -1.58 -8.19 17.47
N PHE A 253 -2.32 -9.19 17.94
CA PHE A 253 -3.23 -9.98 17.11
C PHE A 253 -4.58 -9.30 16.83
N ALA A 254 -4.81 -8.07 17.33
CA ALA A 254 -6.02 -7.29 17.03
C ALA A 254 -6.00 -6.62 15.64
N GLY A 255 -4.85 -6.63 14.95
CA GLY A 255 -4.74 -6.15 13.56
C GLY A 255 -5.24 -7.17 12.54
N PRO A 256 -5.76 -6.73 11.37
CA PRO A 256 -6.18 -7.63 10.29
C PRO A 256 -4.97 -8.35 9.67
N ASN A 257 -5.21 -9.54 9.10
CA ASN A 257 -4.24 -10.28 8.28
C ASN A 257 -4.30 -9.88 6.80
N LEU A 258 -4.21 -8.58 6.52
CA LEU A 258 -4.34 -8.01 5.17
C LEU A 258 -2.96 -7.68 4.60
N TRP A 259 -2.66 -8.00 3.33
CA TRP A 259 -1.32 -7.77 2.74
C TRP A 259 -1.41 -7.23 1.31
N ARG A 260 -1.80 -5.96 1.22
CA ARG A 260 -2.12 -5.32 -0.04
C ARG A 260 -0.99 -4.41 -0.59
N PRO A 261 -0.85 -4.28 -1.92
CA PRO A 261 -1.51 -5.14 -2.91
C PRO A 261 -0.88 -6.53 -2.98
N TYR A 262 -1.67 -7.52 -3.40
CA TYR A 262 -1.23 -8.80 -3.98
C TYR A 262 -0.66 -9.89 -3.07
N SER A 263 -0.08 -9.53 -1.94
CA SER A 263 0.68 -10.44 -1.08
C SER A 263 -0.22 -11.32 -0.19
N ASP A 264 -1.52 -11.03 -0.13
CA ASP A 264 -2.55 -11.81 0.55
C ASP A 264 -3.36 -12.73 -0.39
N ARG A 265 -2.96 -12.88 -1.66
CA ARG A 265 -3.59 -13.85 -2.56
C ARG A 265 -3.40 -15.28 -2.06
N GLY A 266 -4.53 -15.99 -1.89
CA GLY A 266 -4.56 -17.37 -1.39
C GLY A 266 -4.52 -17.51 0.13
N GLN A 267 -4.59 -16.42 0.91
CA GLN A 267 -4.51 -16.50 2.37
C GLN A 267 -5.68 -17.28 2.99
N PRO A 268 -5.43 -18.20 3.94
CA PRO A 268 -6.49 -18.98 4.58
C PRO A 268 -7.09 -18.30 5.82
N PHE A 269 -6.42 -17.30 6.40
CA PHE A 269 -6.80 -16.70 7.67
C PHE A 269 -7.51 -15.36 7.48
N GLY A 270 -8.83 -15.37 7.63
CA GLY A 270 -9.67 -14.19 7.42
C GLY A 270 -10.57 -14.36 6.20
N ASN A 271 -11.75 -13.73 6.22
CA ASN A 271 -12.64 -13.75 5.07
C ASN A 271 -12.16 -12.72 4.04
N HIS A 272 -11.15 -13.08 3.23
CA HIS A 272 -10.62 -12.22 2.15
C HIS A 272 -11.52 -12.17 0.90
N LEU A 273 -12.72 -12.77 0.95
CA LEU A 273 -13.45 -13.20 -0.24
C LEU A 273 -14.79 -12.48 -0.51
N SER A 274 -15.13 -11.40 0.20
CA SER A 274 -16.34 -10.66 -0.16
C SER A 274 -16.06 -9.67 -1.29
N ALA A 275 -16.08 -10.15 -2.54
CA ALA A 275 -16.15 -9.32 -3.76
C ALA A 275 -17.44 -8.47 -3.86
N SER A 276 -18.25 -8.44 -2.80
CA SER A 276 -19.57 -7.81 -2.70
C SER A 276 -19.73 -6.90 -1.48
N ALA A 277 -18.67 -6.70 -0.68
CA ALA A 277 -18.72 -5.74 0.42
C ALA A 277 -18.03 -4.46 -0.05
N ASP A 278 -18.65 -3.31 0.15
CA ASP A 278 -18.07 -2.02 -0.21
C ASP A 278 -16.76 -1.71 0.56
N HIS A 279 -16.46 -2.48 1.62
CA HIS A 279 -15.25 -2.39 2.43
C HIS A 279 -14.86 -3.77 3.00
N PRO A 280 -13.55 -4.07 3.19
CA PRO A 280 -13.10 -5.31 3.80
C PRO A 280 -13.50 -5.43 5.27
N ASP A 281 -13.98 -6.61 5.71
CA ASP A 281 -14.23 -6.91 7.13
C ASP A 281 -12.91 -7.11 7.90
N LEU A 282 -12.31 -6.01 8.34
CA LEU A 282 -11.03 -6.00 9.05
C LEU A 282 -11.07 -6.78 10.39
N VAL A 283 -12.23 -6.90 11.02
CA VAL A 283 -12.39 -7.66 12.27
C VAL A 283 -12.41 -9.16 11.97
N GLY A 284 -13.16 -9.58 10.95
CA GLY A 284 -13.21 -10.97 10.49
C GLY A 284 -11.88 -11.49 9.93
N MET A 285 -11.01 -10.58 9.48
CA MET A 285 -9.65 -10.86 8.99
C MET A 285 -8.58 -10.98 10.09
N ARG A 286 -8.93 -10.83 11.37
CA ARG A 286 -7.96 -11.01 12.46
C ARG A 286 -7.50 -12.48 12.57
N PRO A 287 -6.27 -12.71 13.01
CA PRO A 287 -5.77 -14.04 13.31
C PRO A 287 -6.64 -14.87 14.27
N LYS A 288 -6.99 -16.08 13.85
CA LYS A 288 -7.82 -17.02 14.61
C LYS A 288 -7.40 -18.47 14.41
N LEU A 289 -7.59 -19.28 15.44
CA LEU A 289 -7.43 -20.74 15.43
C LEU A 289 -8.81 -21.37 15.68
N GLY A 290 -9.48 -21.80 14.61
CA GLY A 290 -10.88 -22.22 14.68
C GLY A 290 -11.77 -21.10 15.22
N PRO A 291 -12.55 -21.32 16.30
CA PRO A 291 -13.40 -20.29 16.90
C PRO A 291 -12.62 -19.29 17.79
N VAL A 292 -11.36 -19.55 18.11
CA VAL A 292 -10.59 -18.75 19.07
C VAL A 292 -9.80 -17.66 18.35
N GLN A 293 -10.13 -16.39 18.62
CA GLN A 293 -9.32 -15.25 18.14
C GLN A 293 -8.08 -15.07 19.02
N LEU A 294 -6.91 -14.92 18.41
CA LEU A 294 -5.66 -14.65 19.14
C LEU A 294 -5.64 -13.24 19.75
N ALA A 295 -6.53 -12.36 19.28
CA ALA A 295 -6.78 -11.04 19.87
C ALA A 295 -7.49 -11.11 21.24
N ASN A 296 -8.01 -12.27 21.65
CA ASN A 296 -8.70 -12.42 22.93
C ASN A 296 -7.68 -12.56 24.09
N PRO A 297 -7.70 -11.64 25.08
CA PRO A 297 -6.73 -11.66 26.18
C PRO A 297 -6.85 -12.92 27.05
N ALA A 298 -8.02 -13.57 27.09
CA ALA A 298 -8.23 -14.80 27.86
C ALA A 298 -7.27 -15.94 27.43
N VAL A 299 -6.90 -16.00 26.14
CA VAL A 299 -5.95 -16.98 25.60
C VAL A 299 -4.59 -16.81 26.27
N TRP A 300 -4.11 -15.57 26.38
CA TRP A 300 -2.80 -15.24 26.93
C TRP A 300 -2.77 -15.27 28.46
N VAL A 301 -3.89 -14.95 29.11
CA VAL A 301 -4.08 -15.21 30.54
C VAL A 301 -3.99 -16.71 30.83
N ALA A 302 -4.62 -17.57 30.02
CA ALA A 302 -4.52 -19.01 30.18
C ALA A 302 -3.09 -19.52 30.04
N VAL A 303 -2.30 -18.99 29.07
CA VAL A 303 -0.86 -19.29 28.93
C VAL A 303 -0.08 -18.91 30.20
N ALA A 304 -0.32 -17.70 30.72
CA ALA A 304 0.34 -17.24 31.95
C ALA A 304 0.01 -18.13 33.16
N LEU A 305 -1.27 -18.50 33.32
CA LEU A 305 -1.75 -19.37 34.41
C LEU A 305 -1.20 -20.79 34.27
N ALA A 306 -1.16 -21.35 33.06
CA ALA A 306 -0.59 -22.66 32.79
C ALA A 306 0.91 -22.70 33.13
N ALA A 307 1.66 -21.65 32.75
CA ALA A 307 3.06 -21.50 33.13
C ALA A 307 3.22 -21.40 34.65
N ALA A 308 2.39 -20.62 35.33
CA ALA A 308 2.40 -20.51 36.79
C ALA A 308 2.12 -21.86 37.47
N GLY A 309 1.13 -22.61 36.99
CA GLY A 309 0.80 -23.96 37.47
C GLY A 309 1.93 -24.97 37.24
N TRP A 310 2.58 -24.93 36.07
CA TRP A 310 3.74 -25.77 35.76
C TRP A 310 4.92 -25.49 36.69
N ILE A 311 5.22 -24.21 36.95
CA ILE A 311 6.26 -23.80 37.90
C ILE A 311 5.97 -24.32 39.29
N TRP A 312 4.73 -24.17 39.76
CA TRP A 312 4.29 -24.67 41.06
C TRP A 312 4.48 -26.19 41.18
N TRP A 313 4.08 -26.94 40.14
CA TRP A 313 4.22 -28.39 40.10
C TRP A 313 5.69 -28.86 40.09
N ARG A 314 6.55 -28.23 39.28
CA ARG A 314 8.00 -28.51 39.22
C ARG A 314 8.68 -28.29 40.57
N ARG A 315 8.36 -27.17 41.23
CA ARG A 315 8.93 -26.81 42.53
C ARG A 315 8.49 -27.75 43.64
N ARG A 316 7.23 -28.20 43.64
CA ARG A 316 6.76 -29.26 44.55
C ARG A 316 7.55 -30.56 44.41
N ARG A 317 8.18 -30.79 43.26
CA ARG A 317 9.07 -31.94 43.01
C ARG A 317 10.56 -31.62 43.20
N GLY A 318 10.91 -30.50 43.84
CA GLY A 318 12.29 -30.09 44.09
C GLY A 318 13.08 -29.70 42.84
N ARG A 319 12.40 -29.37 41.74
CA ARG A 319 13.04 -28.96 40.48
C ARG A 319 12.86 -27.47 40.25
N ASP A 320 13.94 -26.79 39.87
CA ASP A 320 13.87 -25.40 39.43
C ASP A 320 13.12 -25.27 38.10
N ALA A 321 12.36 -24.20 37.96
CA ALA A 321 11.68 -23.85 36.72
C ALA A 321 12.37 -22.62 36.13
N ALA A 322 12.89 -22.76 34.90
CA ALA A 322 13.60 -21.71 34.20
C ALA A 322 12.67 -20.64 33.59
N LEU A 323 11.40 -20.98 33.35
CA LEU A 323 10.43 -20.15 32.63
C LEU A 323 9.51 -19.42 33.62
N THR A 324 9.32 -18.11 33.46
CA THR A 324 8.30 -17.34 34.20
C THR A 324 7.04 -17.07 33.35
N PRO A 325 5.86 -16.77 33.93
CA PRO A 325 4.62 -16.49 33.18
C PRO A 325 4.74 -15.34 32.16
N ASP A 326 5.42 -14.25 32.52
CA ASP A 326 5.73 -13.14 31.61
C ASP A 326 6.52 -13.63 30.38
N GLN A 327 7.51 -14.50 30.59
CA GLN A 327 8.29 -15.10 29.52
C GLN A 327 7.51 -16.11 28.71
N ALA A 328 6.68 -16.92 29.35
CA ALA A 328 5.81 -17.88 28.68
C ALA A 328 4.88 -17.17 27.70
N VAL A 329 4.29 -16.04 28.11
CA VAL A 329 3.43 -15.21 27.25
C VAL A 329 4.22 -14.61 26.10
N LEU A 330 5.36 -13.97 26.37
CA LEU A 330 6.19 -13.36 25.33
C LEU A 330 6.72 -14.40 24.33
N LEU A 331 7.22 -15.55 24.81
CA LEU A 331 7.73 -16.64 23.99
C LEU A 331 6.63 -17.27 23.14
N THR A 332 5.49 -17.61 23.75
CA THR A 332 4.37 -18.23 23.03
C THR A 332 3.77 -17.27 22.01
N GLY A 333 3.60 -15.99 22.37
CA GLY A 333 3.13 -14.95 21.47
C GLY A 333 4.06 -14.71 20.29
N SER A 334 5.37 -14.58 20.55
CA SER A 334 6.39 -14.41 19.51
C SER A 334 6.49 -15.64 18.60
N THR A 335 6.39 -16.84 19.18
CA THR A 335 6.40 -18.09 18.41
C THR A 335 5.16 -18.20 17.53
N ALA A 336 3.97 -17.92 18.06
CA ALA A 336 2.73 -17.91 17.30
C ALA A 336 2.80 -16.92 16.14
N MET A 337 3.36 -15.73 16.36
CA MET A 337 3.58 -14.72 15.32
C MET A 337 4.49 -15.25 14.20
N VAL A 338 5.66 -15.82 14.54
CA VAL A 338 6.60 -16.36 13.55
C VAL A 338 5.99 -17.52 12.76
N VAL A 339 5.36 -18.48 13.45
CA VAL A 339 4.69 -19.62 12.81
C VAL A 339 3.62 -19.12 11.86
N MET A 340 2.79 -18.16 12.28
CA MET A 340 1.77 -17.62 11.38
C MET A 340 2.35 -16.88 10.19
N ILE A 341 3.43 -16.10 10.33
CA ILE A 341 4.09 -15.46 9.17
C ILE A 341 4.54 -16.54 8.17
N ILE A 342 5.15 -17.62 8.66
CA ILE A 342 5.59 -18.75 7.81
C ILE A 342 4.39 -19.41 7.11
N VAL A 343 3.28 -19.64 7.82
CA VAL A 343 2.08 -20.23 7.20
C VAL A 343 1.45 -19.28 6.19
N VAL A 344 1.31 -18.00 6.53
CA VAL A 344 0.77 -16.96 5.64
C VAL A 344 1.56 -16.92 4.34
N PHE A 345 2.88 -16.80 4.38
CA PHE A 345 3.68 -16.66 3.15
C PHE A 345 4.10 -17.98 2.50
N GLY A 346 4.00 -19.11 3.20
CA GLY A 346 4.28 -20.44 2.65
C GLY A 346 3.06 -21.13 2.04
N TRP A 347 1.90 -21.05 2.70
CA TRP A 347 0.67 -21.75 2.27
C TRP A 347 -0.12 -20.97 1.22
N ALA A 348 -0.20 -19.65 1.33
CA ALA A 348 -1.02 -18.84 0.44
C ALA A 348 -0.64 -18.97 -1.04
N PRO A 349 0.66 -18.93 -1.44
CA PRO A 349 1.05 -19.16 -2.82
C PRO A 349 0.70 -20.55 -3.35
N LEU A 350 0.81 -21.58 -2.50
CA LEU A 350 0.46 -22.96 -2.86
C LEU A 350 -1.04 -23.11 -3.13
N ARG A 351 -1.88 -22.43 -2.34
CA ARG A 351 -3.33 -22.40 -2.55
C ARG A 351 -3.71 -21.57 -3.78
N GLN A 352 -2.96 -20.51 -4.07
CA GLN A 352 -3.22 -19.64 -5.22
C GLN A 352 -2.90 -20.34 -6.55
N TYR A 353 -1.99 -21.31 -6.55
CA TYR A 353 -1.60 -22.08 -7.72
C TYR A 353 -2.80 -22.79 -8.39
N PRO A 354 -2.90 -22.80 -9.74
CA PRO A 354 -1.92 -22.32 -10.73
C PRO A 354 -1.92 -20.81 -10.96
N GLY A 355 -2.84 -20.08 -10.33
CA GLY A 355 -2.98 -18.64 -10.44
C GLY A 355 -1.75 -17.85 -9.96
N TRP A 356 -1.69 -16.59 -10.39
CA TRP A 356 -0.56 -15.72 -10.11
C TRP A 356 -0.41 -15.39 -8.62
N SER A 357 0.84 -15.39 -8.14
CA SER A 357 1.24 -14.83 -6.83
C SER A 357 2.64 -14.23 -6.92
N VAL A 358 2.99 -13.35 -5.97
CA VAL A 358 4.32 -12.74 -5.89
C VAL A 358 5.41 -13.82 -5.72
N ALA A 359 5.17 -14.81 -4.85
CA ALA A 359 6.13 -15.89 -4.61
C ALA A 359 6.33 -16.77 -5.86
N LEU A 360 5.24 -17.13 -6.57
CA LEU A 360 5.34 -17.90 -7.81
C LEU A 360 6.10 -17.12 -8.89
N SER A 361 5.88 -15.80 -8.98
CA SER A 361 6.62 -14.93 -9.89
C SER A 361 8.11 -14.94 -9.59
N ALA A 362 8.50 -14.80 -8.32
CA ALA A 362 9.91 -14.84 -7.92
C ALA A 362 10.59 -16.15 -8.33
N VAL A 363 9.91 -17.29 -8.14
CA VAL A 363 10.42 -18.60 -8.57
C VAL A 363 10.56 -18.68 -10.10
N ARG A 364 9.52 -18.26 -10.84
CA ARG A 364 9.50 -18.28 -12.30
C ARG A 364 10.51 -17.34 -12.94
N SER A 365 10.76 -16.19 -12.34
CA SER A 365 11.81 -15.27 -12.79
C SER A 365 13.20 -15.91 -12.76
N VAL A 366 13.50 -16.72 -11.73
CA VAL A 366 14.76 -17.50 -11.66
C VAL A 366 14.80 -18.64 -12.69
N GLN A 367 13.63 -19.11 -13.12
CA GLN A 367 13.47 -20.16 -14.14
C GLN A 367 13.46 -19.63 -15.58
N GLY A 368 13.64 -18.33 -15.80
CA GLY A 368 13.69 -17.72 -17.14
C GLY A 368 12.35 -17.16 -17.64
N GLU A 369 11.33 -17.04 -16.79
CA GLU A 369 10.06 -16.35 -17.09
C GLU A 369 9.96 -15.02 -16.30
N PRO A 370 10.69 -13.96 -16.71
CA PRO A 370 10.86 -12.76 -15.87
C PRO A 370 9.65 -11.83 -15.84
N CYS A 371 8.70 -11.96 -16.76
CA CYS A 371 7.64 -10.95 -16.95
C CYS A 371 6.56 -10.93 -15.86
N ALA A 372 6.65 -11.82 -14.87
CA ALA A 372 5.86 -11.79 -13.64
C ALA A 372 4.37 -11.50 -13.88
N LEU A 373 3.81 -10.44 -13.29
CA LEU A 373 2.37 -10.12 -13.39
C LEU A 373 1.91 -9.86 -14.83
N ALA A 374 2.73 -9.19 -15.63
CA ALA A 374 2.41 -8.91 -17.04
C ALA A 374 2.31 -10.19 -17.88
N GLY A 375 3.03 -11.25 -17.51
CA GLY A 375 2.97 -12.56 -18.18
C GLY A 375 1.66 -13.32 -17.93
N TYR A 376 0.95 -13.00 -16.85
CA TYR A 376 -0.33 -13.62 -16.49
C TYR A 376 -1.53 -12.76 -16.89
N ALA A 377 -1.34 -11.47 -17.12
CA ALA A 377 -2.40 -10.56 -17.47
C ALA A 377 -2.88 -10.76 -18.92
N GLN A 378 -4.18 -10.92 -19.08
CA GLN A 378 -4.90 -10.95 -20.35
C GLN A 378 -5.84 -9.75 -20.41
N VAL A 379 -6.04 -9.21 -21.60
CA VAL A 379 -6.90 -8.05 -21.87
C VAL A 379 -7.81 -8.36 -23.04
N LEU A 380 -9.07 -7.93 -22.97
CA LEU A 380 -10.00 -8.01 -24.09
C LEU A 380 -9.69 -6.91 -25.12
N VAL A 381 -9.42 -7.34 -26.36
CA VAL A 381 -9.05 -6.44 -27.48
C VAL A 381 -9.95 -6.72 -28.68
N ASP A 382 -10.32 -5.66 -29.39
CA ASP A 382 -11.16 -5.72 -30.58
C ASP A 382 -10.67 -6.72 -31.63
N THR A 383 -11.60 -7.48 -32.22
CA THR A 383 -11.35 -8.33 -33.39
C THR A 383 -11.46 -7.55 -34.70
N ALA A 384 -10.91 -8.10 -35.79
CA ALA A 384 -11.03 -7.47 -37.11
C ALA A 384 -12.50 -7.44 -37.59
N ALA A 385 -13.24 -8.54 -37.40
CA ALA A 385 -14.67 -8.57 -37.67
C ALA A 385 -15.44 -7.90 -36.52
N GLN A 386 -16.36 -6.99 -36.86
CA GLN A 386 -17.13 -6.18 -35.91
C GLN A 386 -18.63 -6.24 -36.22
N PRO A 387 -19.50 -6.01 -35.23
CA PRO A 387 -20.94 -5.98 -35.46
C PRO A 387 -21.35 -4.83 -36.40
N VAL A 388 -22.29 -5.11 -37.30
CA VAL A 388 -22.77 -4.13 -38.29
C VAL A 388 -24.17 -3.64 -37.91
N PRO A 389 -24.42 -2.32 -37.77
CA PRO A 389 -25.74 -1.80 -37.44
C PRO A 389 -26.72 -2.00 -38.60
N THR A 390 -27.97 -2.34 -38.27
CA THR A 390 -29.09 -2.50 -39.20
C THR A 390 -30.22 -1.57 -38.78
N GLY A 391 -30.43 -0.49 -39.53
CA GLY A 391 -31.47 0.52 -39.28
C GLY A 391 -31.03 1.69 -38.37
N PRO A 392 -31.92 2.65 -38.11
CA PRO A 392 -31.67 3.79 -37.22
C PRO A 392 -31.94 3.46 -35.74
N ALA A 393 -31.38 4.27 -34.84
CA ALA A 393 -31.71 4.24 -33.42
C ALA A 393 -33.08 4.92 -33.18
N MET A 394 -33.80 4.49 -32.15
CA MET A 394 -34.96 5.21 -31.63
C MET A 394 -34.57 5.91 -30.33
N THR A 395 -34.79 7.21 -30.25
CA THR A 395 -34.50 8.02 -29.05
C THR A 395 -35.72 8.83 -28.62
N THR A 396 -35.85 9.03 -27.31
CA THR A 396 -36.78 9.97 -26.69
C THR A 396 -36.08 10.77 -25.59
N GLY A 397 -36.67 11.88 -25.16
CA GLY A 397 -36.07 12.76 -24.15
C GLY A 397 -34.78 13.41 -24.66
N ALA A 398 -33.76 13.48 -23.80
CA ALA A 398 -32.47 14.10 -24.15
C ALA A 398 -31.55 13.20 -24.99
N PHE A 399 -31.86 11.93 -25.22
CA PHE A 399 -30.99 11.02 -25.97
C PHE A 399 -30.79 11.44 -27.43
N THR A 400 -29.54 11.52 -27.85
CA THR A 400 -29.14 11.87 -29.22
C THR A 400 -27.84 11.16 -29.62
N ALA A 401 -27.55 11.11 -30.92
CA ALA A 401 -26.28 10.61 -31.41
C ALA A 401 -25.19 11.67 -31.23
N ALA A 402 -23.97 11.25 -30.89
CA ALA A 402 -22.82 12.15 -30.71
C ALA A 402 -22.46 12.95 -31.98
N ALA A 403 -22.87 12.46 -33.15
CA ALA A 403 -22.72 13.15 -34.43
C ALA A 403 -23.68 14.35 -34.58
N GLN A 404 -24.79 14.36 -33.82
CA GLN A 404 -25.78 15.45 -33.82
C GLN A 404 -25.50 16.45 -32.70
N ARG A 405 -25.21 15.97 -31.49
CA ARG A 405 -24.76 16.78 -30.36
C ARG A 405 -23.42 16.23 -29.87
N PRO A 406 -22.31 16.98 -29.94
CA PRO A 406 -21.03 16.48 -29.44
C PRO A 406 -21.07 16.22 -27.94
N LEU A 407 -20.44 15.13 -27.51
CA LEU A 407 -20.23 14.80 -26.10
C LEU A 407 -18.91 15.42 -25.61
N PRO A 408 -18.82 15.91 -24.35
CA PRO A 408 -17.57 16.46 -23.80
C PRO A 408 -16.41 15.46 -23.75
N VAL A 409 -16.71 14.15 -23.76
CA VAL A 409 -15.72 13.08 -23.86
C VAL A 409 -15.81 12.46 -25.24
N ARG A 410 -14.68 12.30 -25.93
CA ARG A 410 -14.68 11.70 -27.28
C ARG A 410 -15.05 10.23 -27.24
N ALA A 411 -15.46 9.71 -28.39
CA ALA A 411 -15.77 8.30 -28.55
C ALA A 411 -14.55 7.42 -28.17
N PRO A 412 -14.76 6.27 -27.51
CA PRO A 412 -13.68 5.40 -27.05
C PRO A 412 -12.89 4.80 -28.22
N ASN A 413 -13.53 4.67 -29.38
CA ASN A 413 -12.95 4.22 -30.63
C ASN A 413 -13.32 5.24 -31.73
N PRO A 414 -12.35 5.79 -32.48
CA PRO A 414 -12.64 6.71 -33.58
C PRO A 414 -13.57 6.06 -34.63
N GLY A 415 -14.53 6.84 -35.15
CA GLY A 415 -15.45 6.40 -36.20
C GLY A 415 -16.57 5.44 -35.77
N THR A 416 -16.74 5.17 -34.47
CA THR A 416 -17.88 4.36 -33.98
C THR A 416 -19.09 5.21 -33.62
N LEU A 417 -20.28 4.62 -33.72
CA LEU A 417 -21.51 5.27 -33.26
C LEU A 417 -21.52 5.40 -31.73
N VAL A 418 -21.95 6.56 -31.24
CA VAL A 418 -22.12 6.87 -29.82
C VAL A 418 -23.43 7.61 -29.63
N TRP A 419 -24.14 7.29 -28.55
CA TRP A 419 -25.36 7.98 -28.13
C TRP A 419 -25.24 8.41 -26.67
N HIS A 420 -25.86 9.53 -26.31
CA HIS A 420 -25.84 10.06 -24.96
C HIS A 420 -27.06 10.95 -24.69
N ASP A 421 -27.31 11.24 -23.42
CA ASP A 421 -28.34 12.17 -22.95
C ASP A 421 -27.77 13.47 -22.36
N PHE A 422 -26.43 13.64 -22.28
CA PHE A 422 -25.78 14.86 -21.77
C PHE A 422 -26.39 16.15 -22.33
N VAL A 423 -26.82 17.04 -21.43
CA VAL A 423 -27.32 18.39 -21.72
C VAL A 423 -26.38 19.38 -21.03
N ASP A 424 -25.82 20.33 -21.78
CA ASP A 424 -25.00 21.39 -21.20
C ASP A 424 -25.89 22.31 -20.34
N SER A 425 -25.52 22.47 -19.07
CA SER A 425 -26.24 23.31 -18.12
C SER A 425 -25.57 24.67 -17.90
N ASP A 426 -24.54 25.05 -18.66
CA ASP A 426 -23.90 26.37 -18.53
C ASP A 426 -24.87 27.49 -18.97
N PRO A 427 -25.31 28.37 -18.04
CA PRO A 427 -26.20 29.48 -18.35
C PRO A 427 -25.57 30.55 -19.27
N ARG A 428 -24.28 30.46 -19.62
CA ARG A 428 -23.61 31.35 -20.58
C ARG A 428 -23.52 30.78 -22.00
N SER A 429 -23.90 29.53 -22.22
CA SER A 429 -23.94 28.95 -23.57
C SER A 429 -25.14 29.52 -24.34
N ASP A 430 -24.91 29.94 -25.59
CA ASP A 430 -25.98 30.47 -26.46
C ASP A 430 -27.12 29.45 -26.58
N SER A 431 -28.31 29.86 -26.13
CA SER A 431 -29.50 29.05 -25.95
C SER A 431 -30.23 28.74 -27.27
N ASP A 432 -29.50 28.30 -28.30
CA ASP A 432 -30.08 27.93 -29.60
C ASP A 432 -30.36 26.42 -29.73
N THR A 433 -30.10 25.64 -28.67
CA THR A 433 -30.66 24.28 -28.54
C THR A 433 -32.03 24.39 -27.88
N GLY A 434 -33.10 24.07 -28.63
CA GLY A 434 -34.51 24.16 -28.19
C GLY A 434 -34.85 23.42 -26.88
N PRO A 435 -36.14 23.43 -26.47
CA PRO A 435 -36.56 23.07 -25.10
C PRO A 435 -36.28 21.59 -24.79
N LEU A 436 -35.10 21.28 -24.27
CA LEU A 436 -34.71 19.96 -23.75
C LEU A 436 -35.02 19.95 -22.25
N THR A 437 -36.27 19.66 -21.90
CA THR A 437 -36.78 19.84 -20.52
C THR A 437 -36.74 18.59 -19.65
N SER A 438 -36.11 17.48 -20.09
CA SER A 438 -35.89 16.33 -19.19
C SER A 438 -34.73 15.42 -19.65
N PRO A 439 -33.73 15.14 -18.79
CA PRO A 439 -32.72 14.11 -19.04
C PRO A 439 -33.31 12.69 -19.04
N ALA A 440 -34.53 12.49 -18.51
CA ALA A 440 -35.24 11.23 -18.60
C ALA A 440 -35.63 10.90 -20.05
N GLY A 441 -35.37 9.67 -20.48
CA GLY A 441 -35.60 9.23 -21.85
C GLY A 441 -35.35 7.75 -22.09
N LEU A 442 -35.61 7.33 -23.33
CA LEU A 442 -35.38 5.98 -23.82
C LEU A 442 -34.45 6.05 -25.03
N LEU A 443 -33.42 5.22 -25.03
CA LEU A 443 -32.63 4.91 -26.22
C LEU A 443 -32.80 3.43 -26.54
N VAL A 444 -33.22 3.12 -27.77
CA VAL A 444 -33.13 1.80 -28.37
C VAL A 444 -32.18 1.91 -29.55
N THR A 445 -30.98 1.36 -29.42
CA THR A 445 -30.00 1.35 -30.51
C THR A 445 -30.51 0.49 -31.68
N PRO A 446 -29.96 0.64 -32.90
CA PRO A 446 -30.21 -0.32 -33.97
C PRO A 446 -29.83 -1.72 -33.54
N TRP A 447 -30.38 -2.71 -34.22
CA TRP A 447 -29.80 -4.04 -34.12
C TRP A 447 -28.40 -4.06 -34.73
N PHE A 448 -27.50 -4.81 -34.12
CA PHE A 448 -26.15 -5.05 -34.63
C PHE A 448 -26.03 -6.52 -35.01
N ALA A 449 -25.91 -6.80 -36.31
CA ALA A 449 -25.68 -8.14 -36.82
C ALA A 449 -24.28 -8.62 -36.42
N LEU A 450 -24.21 -9.78 -35.80
CA LEU A 450 -22.97 -10.41 -35.35
C LEU A 450 -22.41 -11.29 -36.46
N PRO A 451 -21.12 -11.14 -36.82
CA PRO A 451 -20.44 -12.05 -37.73
C PRO A 451 -20.60 -13.51 -37.30
N PRO A 452 -20.72 -14.47 -38.24
CA PRO A 452 -20.77 -15.90 -37.92
C PRO A 452 -19.55 -16.35 -37.13
N ALA A 453 -19.68 -17.45 -36.38
CA ALA A 453 -18.59 -17.93 -35.53
C ALA A 453 -17.41 -18.36 -36.40
N GLY A 454 -16.34 -17.55 -36.45
CA GLY A 454 -15.09 -17.95 -37.06
C GLY A 454 -14.53 -19.15 -36.29
N GLY A 455 -14.51 -20.33 -36.92
CA GLY A 455 -14.16 -21.58 -36.28
C GLY A 455 -12.72 -21.59 -35.78
N THR A 456 -12.53 -21.97 -34.51
CA THR A 456 -11.42 -22.77 -34.00
C THR A 456 -11.76 -23.25 -32.59
N THR A 457 -11.61 -24.56 -32.40
CA THR A 457 -11.48 -25.35 -31.16
C THR A 457 -11.39 -24.60 -29.82
N LEU A 458 -12.27 -24.97 -28.89
CA LEU A 458 -12.11 -24.74 -27.46
C LEU A 458 -10.88 -25.51 -26.94
N ASP A 459 -9.74 -24.85 -26.81
CA ASP A 459 -8.74 -25.29 -25.82
C ASP A 459 -9.22 -24.81 -24.44
N SER A 460 -9.47 -25.75 -23.54
CA SER A 460 -10.04 -25.55 -22.20
C SER A 460 -9.16 -24.71 -21.24
N THR A 461 -8.03 -24.21 -21.72
CA THR A 461 -7.04 -23.43 -20.97
C THR A 461 -7.00 -21.95 -21.37
N ASN A 462 -7.71 -21.55 -22.43
CA ASN A 462 -7.82 -20.17 -22.89
C ASN A 462 -9.22 -19.63 -22.60
N LEU A 463 -9.37 -18.34 -22.26
CA LEU A 463 -10.66 -17.65 -22.18
C LEU A 463 -11.34 -17.51 -23.59
N GLY A 464 -11.12 -18.47 -24.49
CA GLY A 464 -11.25 -18.41 -25.96
C GLY A 464 -12.65 -18.29 -26.55
N GLY A 465 -13.60 -17.70 -25.83
CA GLY A 465 -14.89 -17.26 -26.36
C GLY A 465 -14.78 -15.87 -27.00
N THR A 466 -15.60 -15.61 -28.02
CA THR A 466 -15.76 -14.24 -28.53
C THR A 466 -16.62 -13.47 -27.54
N THR A 467 -16.12 -12.33 -27.06
CA THR A 467 -16.79 -11.49 -26.07
C THR A 467 -17.32 -10.23 -26.73
N LEU A 468 -18.53 -9.82 -26.37
CA LEU A 468 -19.08 -8.52 -26.75
C LEU A 468 -18.64 -7.49 -25.71
N LEU A 469 -18.01 -6.41 -26.17
CA LEU A 469 -17.69 -5.23 -25.40
C LEU A 469 -18.74 -4.16 -25.66
N VAL A 470 -19.33 -3.63 -24.61
CA VAL A 470 -20.25 -2.49 -24.69
C VAL A 470 -19.59 -1.29 -24.02
N PRO A 471 -19.15 -0.26 -24.76
CA PRO A 471 -18.61 0.95 -24.17
C PRO A 471 -19.69 1.74 -23.44
N LEU A 472 -19.43 2.09 -22.19
CA LEU A 472 -20.33 2.79 -21.28
C LEU A 472 -19.58 3.96 -20.63
N LEU A 473 -20.28 5.06 -20.40
CA LEU A 473 -19.80 6.26 -19.73
C LEU A 473 -20.93 6.81 -18.84
N GLY A 474 -20.61 7.35 -17.66
CA GLY A 474 -21.57 8.00 -16.76
C GLY A 474 -22.61 7.09 -16.06
N VAL A 475 -22.82 5.86 -16.53
CA VAL A 475 -23.89 4.95 -16.05
C VAL A 475 -23.93 4.77 -14.52
N ARG A 476 -25.04 5.18 -13.91
CA ARG A 476 -25.36 5.09 -12.48
C ARG A 476 -26.29 3.93 -12.16
N ALA A 477 -26.40 3.60 -10.86
CA ALA A 477 -27.26 2.52 -10.37
C ALA A 477 -28.77 2.78 -10.58
N ALA A 478 -29.19 4.03 -10.70
CA ALA A 478 -30.58 4.42 -10.96
C ALA A 478 -31.00 4.26 -12.44
N GLN A 479 -30.03 4.13 -13.35
CA GLN A 479 -30.25 4.00 -14.79
C GLN A 479 -30.31 2.53 -15.19
N GLN A 480 -31.15 2.21 -16.17
CA GLN A 480 -31.28 0.85 -16.67
C GLN A 480 -30.63 0.73 -18.05
N VAL A 481 -29.56 -0.05 -18.15
CA VAL A 481 -28.91 -0.42 -19.41
C VAL A 481 -29.11 -1.91 -19.63
N THR A 482 -29.83 -2.29 -20.69
CA THR A 482 -30.15 -3.69 -21.01
C THR A 482 -29.60 -4.06 -22.37
N LEU A 483 -28.91 -5.20 -22.46
CA LEU A 483 -28.56 -5.83 -23.73
C LEU A 483 -29.68 -6.81 -24.12
N GLU A 484 -30.34 -6.58 -25.24
CA GLU A 484 -31.27 -7.53 -25.86
C GLU A 484 -30.56 -8.28 -26.98
N TYR A 485 -30.88 -9.56 -27.17
CA TYR A 485 -30.26 -10.39 -28.20
C TYR A 485 -31.28 -11.30 -28.90
N ALA A 486 -31.02 -11.58 -30.17
CA ALA A 486 -31.80 -12.50 -31.00
C ALA A 486 -30.89 -13.57 -31.62
N THR A 487 -31.40 -14.80 -31.75
CA THR A 487 -30.67 -15.92 -32.37
C THR A 487 -30.84 -16.00 -33.88
N GLU A 488 -31.81 -15.27 -34.44
CA GLU A 488 -32.09 -15.24 -35.87
C GLU A 488 -31.35 -14.07 -36.54
N SER A 489 -30.84 -14.30 -37.76
CA SER A 489 -30.17 -13.26 -38.55
C SER A 489 -31.18 -12.22 -39.05
N ILE A 490 -30.73 -10.97 -39.16
CA ILE A 490 -31.53 -9.82 -39.63
C ILE A 490 -31.30 -9.57 -41.13
N GLU A 491 -30.54 -10.41 -41.85
CA GLU A 491 -30.28 -10.20 -43.29
C GLU A 491 -31.59 -10.16 -44.11
N GLY A 492 -32.13 -8.95 -44.33
CA GLY A 492 -33.29 -8.67 -45.19
C GLY A 492 -34.69 -8.89 -44.58
N GLY A 493 -34.82 -9.10 -43.27
CA GLY A 493 -36.09 -9.42 -42.60
C GLY A 493 -36.67 -8.32 -41.68
N PRO A 494 -37.90 -8.50 -41.14
CA PRO A 494 -38.47 -7.63 -40.10
C PRO A 494 -37.66 -7.69 -38.79
N ASP A 495 -37.96 -6.79 -37.84
CA ASP A 495 -37.34 -6.75 -36.51
C ASP A 495 -37.29 -8.17 -35.88
N PRO A 496 -36.10 -8.72 -35.56
CA PRO A 496 -36.02 -10.07 -35.02
C PRO A 496 -36.69 -10.14 -33.65
N ALA A 497 -37.30 -11.29 -33.35
CA ALA A 497 -37.87 -11.54 -32.04
C ALA A 497 -36.74 -11.59 -30.98
N VAL A 498 -36.91 -10.83 -29.89
CA VAL A 498 -35.98 -10.84 -28.77
C VAL A 498 -36.02 -12.22 -28.12
N THR A 499 -34.90 -12.94 -28.18
CA THR A 499 -34.77 -14.28 -27.59
C THR A 499 -34.34 -14.26 -26.13
N GLY A 500 -33.75 -13.14 -25.68
CA GLY A 500 -33.43 -12.90 -24.28
C GLY A 500 -32.80 -11.53 -24.08
N SER A 501 -32.57 -11.20 -22.81
CA SER A 501 -31.95 -9.94 -22.42
C SER A 501 -31.06 -10.11 -21.19
N THR A 502 -30.14 -9.17 -20.98
CA THR A 502 -29.21 -9.16 -19.85
C THR A 502 -28.95 -7.73 -19.40
N PRO A 503 -29.20 -7.39 -18.12
CA PRO A 503 -28.88 -6.07 -17.60
C PRO A 503 -27.37 -5.87 -17.49
N LEU A 504 -26.89 -4.70 -17.89
CA LEU A 504 -25.50 -4.27 -17.71
C LEU A 504 -25.40 -3.45 -16.42
N ARG A 505 -24.51 -3.87 -15.50
CA ARG A 505 -24.37 -3.22 -14.20
C ARG A 505 -23.58 -1.92 -14.29
N ALA A 506 -23.98 -0.93 -13.50
CA ALA A 506 -23.17 0.23 -13.18
C ALA A 506 -21.86 -0.19 -12.49
N ASP A 507 -20.80 0.55 -12.72
CA ASP A 507 -19.52 0.39 -12.02
C ASP A 507 -19.23 1.71 -11.31
N TRP A 508 -19.41 1.72 -10.00
CA TRP A 508 -19.24 2.92 -9.16
C TRP A 508 -17.77 3.33 -9.02
N THR A 509 -16.83 2.47 -9.39
CA THR A 509 -15.38 2.76 -9.35
C THR A 509 -14.89 3.54 -10.57
N ALA A 510 -15.69 3.60 -11.64
CA ALA A 510 -15.37 4.38 -12.83
C ALA A 510 -15.73 5.86 -12.65
N GLN A 511 -14.83 6.75 -13.06
CA GLN A 511 -15.12 8.19 -13.09
C GLN A 511 -16.17 8.51 -14.15
N HIS A 512 -16.94 9.57 -13.91
CA HIS A 512 -18.03 9.97 -14.81
C HIS A 512 -17.55 10.34 -16.23
N SER A 513 -16.31 10.82 -16.35
CA SER A 513 -15.66 11.20 -17.62
C SER A 513 -14.80 10.09 -18.24
N GLN A 514 -14.76 8.88 -17.66
CA GLN A 514 -13.95 7.78 -18.17
C GLN A 514 -14.78 6.68 -18.81
N TRP A 515 -14.43 6.32 -20.05
CA TRP A 515 -15.06 5.19 -20.72
C TRP A 515 -14.67 3.87 -20.05
N ARG A 516 -15.65 3.00 -19.83
CA ARG A 516 -15.46 1.60 -19.46
C ARG A 516 -16.11 0.70 -20.49
N GLN A 517 -15.72 -0.57 -20.52
CA GLN A 517 -16.35 -1.55 -21.41
C GLN A 517 -16.96 -2.68 -20.58
N ALA A 518 -18.27 -2.88 -20.68
CA ALA A 518 -18.91 -4.07 -20.15
C ALA A 518 -18.54 -5.28 -21.04
N ALA A 519 -18.05 -6.35 -20.44
CA ALA A 519 -17.66 -7.58 -21.14
C ALA A 519 -18.75 -8.65 -20.99
N ILE A 520 -19.33 -9.07 -22.12
CA ILE A 520 -20.41 -10.05 -22.17
C ILE A 520 -19.96 -11.24 -23.04
N PRO A 521 -19.57 -12.38 -22.43
CA PRO A 521 -19.25 -13.59 -23.18
C PRO A 521 -20.49 -14.09 -23.93
N LEU A 522 -20.41 -14.12 -25.27
CA LEU A 522 -21.58 -14.43 -26.11
C LEU A 522 -22.08 -15.87 -25.95
N ASP A 523 -21.18 -16.78 -25.58
CA ASP A 523 -21.44 -18.19 -25.27
C ASP A 523 -22.21 -18.39 -23.96
N ARG A 524 -22.27 -17.37 -23.09
CA ARG A 524 -22.98 -17.42 -21.80
C ARG A 524 -24.36 -16.78 -21.82
N LEU A 525 -24.74 -16.11 -22.91
CA LEU A 525 -26.03 -15.42 -23.00
C LEU A 525 -27.21 -16.40 -23.11
N GLY A 526 -27.01 -17.56 -23.75
CA GLY A 526 -28.06 -18.56 -23.92
C GLY A 526 -27.54 -19.85 -24.58
N PRO A 527 -28.43 -20.83 -24.84
CA PRO A 527 -28.06 -22.12 -25.41
C PRO A 527 -27.61 -22.05 -26.87
N ARG A 528 -27.94 -20.95 -27.57
CA ARG A 528 -27.49 -20.66 -28.94
C ARG A 528 -26.78 -19.31 -28.95
N ARG A 529 -25.69 -19.21 -29.72
CA ARG A 529 -25.00 -17.94 -29.92
C ARG A 529 -25.96 -16.94 -30.59
N PRO A 530 -26.09 -15.71 -30.09
CA PRO A 530 -26.92 -14.71 -30.75
C PRO A 530 -26.36 -14.35 -32.12
N ALA A 531 -27.26 -14.08 -33.06
CA ALA A 531 -26.97 -13.59 -34.41
C ALA A 531 -27.02 -12.06 -34.45
N SER A 532 -27.71 -11.42 -33.51
CA SER A 532 -27.78 -9.97 -33.40
C SER A 532 -28.03 -9.50 -31.98
N VAL A 533 -27.61 -8.28 -31.69
CA VAL A 533 -27.74 -7.65 -30.36
C VAL A 533 -28.17 -6.19 -30.50
N ARG A 534 -28.86 -5.65 -29.50
CA ARG A 534 -29.11 -4.21 -29.35
C ARG A 534 -29.11 -3.80 -27.89
N LEU A 535 -28.92 -2.52 -27.64
CA LEU A 535 -29.01 -1.92 -26.32
C LEU A 535 -30.33 -1.16 -26.18
N VAL A 536 -30.95 -1.35 -25.01
CA VAL A 536 -32.15 -0.63 -24.56
C VAL A 536 -31.79 0.06 -23.26
N ILE A 537 -31.79 1.39 -23.29
CA ILE A 537 -31.40 2.24 -22.17
C ILE A 537 -32.57 3.09 -21.74
N ARG A 538 -32.85 3.09 -20.43
CA ARG A 538 -33.87 3.94 -19.82
C ARG A 538 -33.22 4.76 -18.73
N ASP A 539 -33.33 6.08 -18.87
CA ASP A 539 -32.99 7.02 -17.81
C ASP A 539 -34.28 7.64 -17.26
N TRP A 540 -34.39 7.65 -15.94
CA TRP A 540 -35.50 8.23 -15.19
C TRP A 540 -35.05 9.43 -14.34
N THR A 541 -33.75 9.76 -14.35
CA THR A 541 -33.19 10.85 -13.58
C THR A 541 -33.57 12.20 -14.20
N ALA A 542 -33.89 13.17 -13.35
CA ALA A 542 -34.32 14.50 -13.76
C ALA A 542 -33.23 15.58 -13.56
N SER A 543 -32.03 15.19 -13.14
CA SER A 543 -30.92 16.10 -12.82
C SER A 543 -29.93 16.19 -13.99
N PRO A 544 -29.72 17.35 -14.62
CA PRO A 544 -28.89 17.45 -15.83
C PRO A 544 -27.37 17.42 -15.60
N ALA A 545 -26.87 17.83 -14.42
CA ALA A 545 -25.46 18.18 -14.26
C ALA A 545 -24.52 16.99 -13.99
N ASP A 546 -24.97 15.93 -13.30
CA ASP A 546 -24.08 14.87 -12.77
C ASP A 546 -24.57 13.42 -12.99
N ASP A 547 -25.70 13.24 -13.69
CA ASP A 547 -26.39 11.96 -13.85
C ASP A 547 -26.59 11.55 -15.32
N TRP A 548 -25.85 12.13 -16.28
CA TRP A 548 -25.97 11.73 -17.69
C TRP A 548 -25.19 10.43 -17.99
N LEU A 549 -25.49 9.80 -19.13
CA LEU A 549 -24.78 8.62 -19.59
C LEU A 549 -24.47 8.67 -21.09
N ALA A 550 -23.45 7.94 -21.52
CA ALA A 550 -23.23 7.64 -22.92
C ALA A 550 -22.95 6.16 -23.15
N VAL A 551 -23.32 5.71 -24.35
CA VAL A 551 -23.13 4.34 -24.82
C VAL A 551 -22.51 4.33 -26.21
N GLY A 552 -21.51 3.49 -26.40
CA GLY A 552 -20.90 3.25 -27.70
C GLY A 552 -21.48 2.02 -28.40
N GLN A 553 -21.25 1.95 -29.71
CA GLN A 553 -21.52 0.77 -30.52
C GLN A 553 -20.88 -0.49 -29.88
N PRO A 554 -21.64 -1.60 -29.76
CA PRO A 554 -21.09 -2.88 -29.31
C PRO A 554 -19.97 -3.38 -30.22
N ARG A 555 -18.93 -3.95 -29.62
CA ARG A 555 -17.73 -4.40 -30.32
C ARG A 555 -17.41 -5.85 -29.99
N LEU A 556 -16.89 -6.59 -30.96
CA LEU A 556 -16.38 -7.94 -30.71
C LEU A 556 -14.91 -7.90 -30.32
N ALA A 557 -14.58 -8.67 -29.29
CA ALA A 557 -13.25 -8.74 -28.74
C ALA A 557 -12.86 -10.18 -28.35
N ARG A 558 -11.56 -10.40 -28.22
CA ARG A 558 -10.95 -11.65 -27.75
C ARG A 558 -9.81 -11.34 -26.79
N TRP A 559 -9.54 -12.28 -25.90
CA TRP A 559 -8.47 -12.17 -24.92
C TRP A 559 -7.10 -12.22 -25.62
N ARG A 560 -6.23 -11.29 -25.23
CA ARG A 560 -4.85 -11.19 -25.71
C ARG A 560 -3.93 -10.97 -24.52
N PRO A 561 -2.70 -11.54 -24.51
CA PRO A 561 -1.76 -11.28 -23.44
C PRO A 561 -1.43 -9.79 -23.37
N LEU A 562 -1.41 -9.22 -22.17
CA LEU A 562 -1.07 -7.82 -21.94
C LEU A 562 0.30 -7.48 -22.56
N ALA A 563 1.26 -8.39 -22.43
CA ALA A 563 2.59 -8.25 -23.04
C ALA A 563 2.54 -7.93 -24.55
N THR A 564 1.57 -8.49 -25.30
CA THR A 564 1.44 -8.20 -26.74
C THR A 564 0.99 -6.77 -27.04
N LEU A 565 0.36 -6.10 -26.07
CA LEU A 565 -0.11 -4.72 -26.19
C LEU A 565 0.91 -3.71 -25.69
N THR A 566 1.81 -4.12 -24.79
CA THR A 566 2.79 -3.24 -24.14
C THR A 566 4.19 -3.34 -24.74
N THR A 567 4.49 -4.37 -25.54
CA THR A 567 5.81 -4.54 -26.16
C THR A 567 6.13 -3.35 -27.09
N GLY A 568 7.26 -2.68 -26.83
CA GLY A 568 7.76 -1.55 -27.63
C GLY A 568 6.89 -0.30 -27.56
N ARG A 569 6.12 -0.14 -26.48
CA ARG A 569 5.24 1.02 -26.27
C ARG A 569 5.41 1.55 -24.85
N PRO A 570 5.44 2.87 -24.66
CA PRO A 570 5.45 3.46 -23.32
C PRO A 570 4.17 3.17 -22.56
N VAL A 571 4.30 2.67 -21.34
CA VAL A 571 3.19 2.35 -20.44
C VAL A 571 3.39 3.06 -19.12
N TYR A 572 2.34 3.66 -18.59
CA TYR A 572 2.36 4.14 -17.21
C TYR A 572 1.85 3.01 -16.32
N VAL A 573 2.76 2.39 -15.58
CA VAL A 573 2.41 1.47 -14.49
C VAL A 573 2.47 2.24 -13.18
N ASP A 574 1.45 2.10 -12.33
CA ASP A 574 1.42 2.79 -11.03
C ASP A 574 2.56 2.33 -10.10
N GLN A 575 2.83 3.16 -9.08
CA GLN A 575 3.93 2.96 -8.14
C GLN A 575 3.89 1.62 -7.37
N LEU A 576 2.72 0.99 -7.19
CA LEU A 576 2.59 -0.26 -6.45
C LEU A 576 2.81 -1.48 -7.36
N THR A 577 2.48 -1.33 -8.64
CA THR A 577 2.51 -2.43 -9.63
C THR A 577 3.79 -2.46 -10.44
N ALA A 578 4.49 -1.33 -10.61
CA ALA A 578 5.65 -1.19 -11.52
C ALA A 578 6.74 -2.24 -11.26
N ALA A 579 7.09 -2.50 -10.00
CA ALA A 579 8.10 -3.49 -9.63
C ALA A 579 7.72 -4.95 -9.97
N LEU A 580 6.43 -5.22 -10.23
CA LEU A 580 5.89 -6.54 -10.55
C LEU A 580 5.71 -6.77 -12.06
N MET A 581 6.08 -5.78 -12.88
CA MET A 581 5.98 -5.83 -14.35
C MET A 581 7.31 -5.44 -15.01
N PRO A 582 8.42 -6.16 -14.75
CA PRO A 582 9.75 -5.75 -15.21
C PRO A 582 9.94 -5.77 -16.73
N CYS A 583 9.06 -6.44 -17.48
CA CYS A 583 9.09 -6.46 -18.95
C CYS A 583 8.32 -5.30 -19.61
N VAL A 584 7.62 -4.47 -18.82
CA VAL A 584 6.86 -3.33 -19.33
C VAL A 584 7.77 -2.11 -19.41
N GLU A 585 7.71 -1.42 -20.55
CA GLU A 585 8.47 -0.18 -20.78
C GLU A 585 7.77 0.99 -20.08
N GLN A 586 8.20 1.30 -18.86
CA GLN A 586 7.65 2.38 -18.05
C GLN A 586 7.91 3.75 -18.70
N VAL A 587 6.91 4.63 -18.70
CA VAL A 587 7.08 6.02 -19.16
C VAL A 587 8.22 6.74 -18.44
N GLY A 588 9.05 7.42 -19.22
CA GLY A 588 10.14 8.26 -18.72
C GLY A 588 9.85 9.76 -18.76
N VAL A 589 10.74 10.53 -18.13
CA VAL A 589 10.85 11.98 -18.32
C VAL A 589 12.28 12.26 -18.77
N GLU A 590 12.43 12.87 -19.94
CA GLU A 590 13.73 13.20 -20.52
C GLU A 590 13.74 14.68 -20.93
N HIS A 591 14.82 15.40 -20.60
CA HIS A 591 14.94 16.83 -20.90
C HIS A 591 13.76 17.70 -20.42
N GLY A 592 13.05 17.27 -19.38
CA GLY A 592 11.87 17.95 -18.84
C GLY A 592 10.55 17.64 -19.57
N ILE A 593 10.57 16.75 -20.55
CA ILE A 593 9.39 16.32 -21.32
C ILE A 593 8.98 14.92 -20.86
N ALA A 594 7.73 14.78 -20.42
CA ALA A 594 7.16 13.48 -20.06
C ALA A 594 6.73 12.71 -21.31
N GLN A 595 7.10 11.43 -21.38
CA GLN A 595 6.68 10.57 -22.47
C GLN A 595 5.18 10.26 -22.36
N ALA A 596 4.47 10.38 -23.48
CA ALA A 596 3.04 10.09 -23.59
C ALA A 596 2.77 8.57 -23.48
N PRO A 597 2.07 8.08 -22.45
CA PRO A 597 1.75 6.66 -22.30
C PRO A 597 0.73 6.22 -23.35
N ALA A 598 0.97 5.07 -24.00
CA ALA A 598 -0.03 4.41 -24.84
C ALA A 598 -1.10 3.69 -24.00
N MET A 599 -0.72 3.28 -22.79
CA MET A 599 -1.51 2.44 -21.89
C MET A 599 -1.23 2.83 -20.44
N LEU A 600 -2.23 2.66 -19.58
CA LEU A 600 -2.08 2.74 -18.12
C LEU A 600 -2.35 1.36 -17.52
N VAL A 601 -1.53 0.94 -16.57
CA VAL A 601 -1.74 -0.28 -15.78
C VAL A 601 -1.72 0.12 -14.31
N LEU A 602 -2.87 0.02 -13.67
CA LEU A 602 -3.08 0.49 -12.31
C LEU A 602 -3.46 -0.70 -11.41
N SER A 603 -2.94 -0.77 -10.20
CA SER A 603 -3.41 -1.70 -9.16
C SER A 603 -4.92 -1.50 -8.94
N ASP A 604 -5.64 -2.59 -8.67
CA ASP A 604 -7.07 -2.57 -8.41
C ASP A 604 -7.34 -3.51 -7.25
N GLU A 605 -7.78 -2.99 -6.12
CA GLU A 605 -8.19 -3.75 -4.94
C GLU A 605 -9.11 -2.86 -4.07
N GLU A 606 -9.82 -1.88 -4.66
CA GLU A 606 -10.48 -0.75 -3.96
C GLU A 606 -9.52 0.37 -3.49
N PHE A 607 -8.31 0.44 -4.05
CA PHE A 607 -7.49 1.63 -3.88
C PHE A 607 -8.13 2.83 -4.59
N GLY A 608 -8.32 3.95 -3.88
CA GLY A 608 -8.76 5.20 -4.48
C GLY A 608 -7.73 5.73 -5.49
N ARG A 609 -8.21 6.40 -6.56
CA ARG A 609 -7.34 6.94 -7.61
C ARG A 609 -6.25 7.88 -7.11
N GLY A 610 -6.51 8.72 -6.11
CA GLY A 610 -5.48 9.62 -5.56
C GLY A 610 -4.24 8.92 -4.97
N PHE A 611 -4.28 7.60 -4.76
CA PHE A 611 -3.13 6.79 -4.36
C PHE A 611 -2.40 6.13 -5.54
N LEU A 612 -3.12 5.86 -6.64
CA LEU A 612 -2.63 5.13 -7.82
C LEU A 612 -2.16 6.08 -8.94
N ASP A 613 -2.80 7.26 -9.03
CA ASP A 613 -2.69 8.19 -10.14
C ASP A 613 -1.88 9.43 -9.75
N LEU A 614 -0.88 9.29 -8.88
CA LEU A 614 -0.02 10.42 -8.47
C LEU A 614 0.63 11.12 -9.66
N GLY A 615 0.90 10.39 -10.75
CA GLY A 615 1.37 10.95 -12.02
C GLY A 615 0.36 11.89 -12.71
N PHE A 616 -0.92 11.84 -12.34
CA PHE A 616 -2.02 12.62 -12.91
C PHE A 616 -2.62 13.63 -11.91
N GLU A 617 -1.96 13.89 -10.79
CA GLU A 617 -2.40 14.85 -9.77
C GLU A 617 -1.77 16.24 -9.98
N LEU A 618 -2.59 17.23 -10.36
CA LEU A 618 -2.09 18.56 -10.74
C LEU A 618 -1.44 19.28 -9.56
N ASP A 619 -2.11 19.24 -8.40
CA ASP A 619 -1.65 19.90 -7.18
C ASP A 619 -0.36 19.28 -6.60
N ARG A 620 0.02 18.09 -7.07
CA ARG A 620 1.23 17.38 -6.65
C ARG A 620 2.32 17.37 -7.72
N GLY A 621 2.11 18.05 -8.86
CA GLY A 621 3.09 18.13 -9.95
C GLY A 621 3.18 16.86 -10.80
N GLY A 622 2.09 16.10 -10.92
CA GLY A 622 2.02 14.87 -11.70
C GLY A 622 2.53 15.06 -13.14
N THR A 623 3.44 14.21 -13.58
CA THR A 623 4.12 14.32 -14.88
C THR A 623 3.23 13.96 -16.08
N GLN A 624 2.11 13.28 -15.84
CA GLN A 624 1.19 12.77 -16.85
C GLN A 624 -0.09 13.61 -17.00
N ILE A 625 -0.16 14.77 -16.34
CA ILE A 625 -1.26 15.74 -16.51
C ILE A 625 -1.55 16.10 -17.97
N PRO A 626 -0.56 16.31 -18.87
CA PRO A 626 -0.86 16.58 -20.26
C PRO A 626 -1.69 15.45 -20.91
N ALA A 627 -1.40 14.20 -20.56
CA ALA A 627 -2.15 13.06 -21.08
C ALA A 627 -3.60 13.02 -20.60
N SER A 628 -3.93 13.52 -19.40
CA SER A 628 -5.32 13.59 -18.95
C SER A 628 -6.12 14.75 -19.57
N ARG A 629 -5.45 15.73 -20.20
CA ARG A 629 -6.10 16.85 -20.90
C ARG A 629 -6.43 16.54 -22.35
N ASP A 630 -5.51 15.89 -23.06
CA ASP A 630 -5.56 15.74 -24.52
C ASP A 630 -5.75 14.28 -24.98
N ALA A 631 -6.22 13.41 -24.08
CA ALA A 631 -6.47 12.00 -24.40
C ALA A 631 -7.79 11.48 -23.84
N THR A 632 -8.36 10.54 -24.58
CA THR A 632 -9.49 9.72 -24.14
C THR A 632 -8.96 8.44 -23.50
N ILE A 633 -9.30 8.23 -22.23
CA ILE A 633 -8.90 7.04 -21.47
C ILE A 633 -10.05 6.03 -21.46
N VAL A 634 -9.77 4.81 -21.90
CA VAL A 634 -10.74 3.70 -21.99
C VAL A 634 -10.29 2.54 -21.12
N ARG A 635 -11.05 2.23 -20.05
CA ARG A 635 -10.82 1.05 -19.20
C ARG A 635 -11.20 -0.21 -19.96
N MET A 636 -10.20 -1.06 -20.18
CA MET A 636 -10.34 -2.35 -20.86
C MET A 636 -10.53 -3.48 -19.85
N PRO A 637 -11.41 -4.45 -20.12
CA PRO A 637 -11.56 -5.61 -19.27
C PRO A 637 -10.27 -6.45 -19.26
N ALA A 638 -9.81 -6.80 -18.07
CA ALA A 638 -8.57 -7.53 -17.89
C ALA A 638 -8.70 -8.62 -16.82
N ALA A 639 -7.96 -9.71 -16.97
CA ALA A 639 -8.00 -10.86 -16.06
C ALA A 639 -6.62 -11.53 -15.95
N LEU A 640 -6.39 -12.24 -14.84
CA LEU A 640 -5.19 -13.08 -14.68
C LEU A 640 -5.49 -14.51 -15.13
N VAL A 641 -4.58 -15.08 -15.93
CA VAL A 641 -4.68 -16.43 -16.49
C VAL A 641 -3.35 -17.17 -16.31
N PRO A 642 -3.34 -18.43 -15.83
CA PRO A 642 -4.51 -19.16 -15.32
C PRO A 642 -5.07 -18.50 -14.06
N GLY A 643 -6.36 -18.73 -13.81
CA GLY A 643 -7.01 -18.28 -12.58
C GLY A 643 -6.52 -19.05 -11.36
N GLY A 644 -6.72 -18.48 -10.17
CA GLY A 644 -6.60 -19.17 -8.89
C GLY A 644 -7.94 -19.19 -8.15
N PRO A 645 -7.94 -19.51 -6.85
CA PRO A 645 -9.07 -19.18 -5.97
C PRO A 645 -9.51 -17.72 -6.16
N PRO A 646 -10.78 -17.38 -5.90
CA PRO A 646 -11.26 -16.01 -6.00
C PRO A 646 -10.38 -15.05 -5.18
N THR A 647 -10.07 -13.91 -5.75
CA THR A 647 -9.34 -12.83 -5.07
C THR A 647 -10.06 -11.52 -5.34
N LEU A 648 -9.66 -10.46 -4.63
CA LEU A 648 -9.94 -9.10 -5.09
C LEU A 648 -9.45 -8.92 -6.54
N PRO A 649 -9.98 -7.92 -7.27
CA PRO A 649 -9.42 -7.50 -8.55
C PRO A 649 -7.89 -7.38 -8.47
N TRP A 650 -7.23 -7.45 -9.62
CA TRP A 650 -5.77 -7.36 -9.66
C TRP A 650 -5.28 -6.02 -10.18
N GLY A 651 -6.01 -5.45 -11.12
CA GLY A 651 -5.58 -4.25 -11.80
C GLY A 651 -6.62 -3.78 -12.79
N ARG A 652 -6.45 -2.53 -13.20
CA ARG A 652 -7.12 -1.88 -14.31
C ARG A 652 -6.10 -1.73 -15.42
N VAL A 653 -6.51 -2.10 -16.63
CA VAL A 653 -5.75 -1.81 -17.83
C VAL A 653 -6.55 -0.78 -18.61
N GLU A 654 -5.93 0.34 -18.95
CA GLU A 654 -6.58 1.45 -19.63
C GLU A 654 -5.80 1.80 -20.88
N ARG A 655 -6.51 1.95 -22.00
CA ARG A 655 -5.94 2.43 -23.26
C ARG A 655 -6.04 3.94 -23.30
N VAL A 656 -4.96 4.59 -23.73
CA VAL A 656 -4.92 6.04 -23.94
C VAL A 656 -5.02 6.31 -25.44
N GLY A 657 -6.05 7.05 -25.85
CA GLY A 657 -6.23 7.50 -27.22
C GLY A 657 -6.01 9.00 -27.33
N TYR A 658 -4.95 9.41 -28.02
CA TYR A 658 -4.63 10.83 -28.23
C TYR A 658 -5.32 11.41 -29.45
N ASP A 659 -5.57 12.71 -29.37
CA ASP A 659 -6.24 13.48 -30.40
C ASP A 659 -5.32 13.88 -31.55
N HIS A 660 -4.03 13.99 -31.23
CA HIS A 660 -2.96 14.35 -32.14
C HIS A 660 -1.84 13.32 -32.05
N PRO A 661 -1.02 13.16 -33.10
CA PRO A 661 0.16 12.31 -33.03
C PRO A 661 1.08 12.75 -31.88
N VAL A 662 1.51 11.79 -31.06
CA VAL A 662 2.41 12.04 -29.94
C VAL A 662 3.87 12.06 -30.39
N GLY A 663 4.74 12.72 -29.62
CA GLY A 663 6.19 12.70 -29.83
C GLY A 663 6.72 13.59 -30.96
N LEU A 664 5.85 14.42 -31.57
CA LEU A 664 6.27 15.39 -32.57
C LEU A 664 6.77 16.69 -31.90
N VAL A 665 7.99 16.63 -31.36
CA VAL A 665 8.66 17.77 -30.70
C VAL A 665 9.96 18.13 -31.41
N ASP A 666 10.18 19.43 -31.63
CA ASP A 666 11.48 19.96 -32.09
C ASP A 666 12.31 20.37 -30.86
N LEU A 667 13.20 19.48 -30.42
CA LEU A 667 13.95 19.63 -29.17
C LEU A 667 15.37 20.13 -29.41
N HIS A 668 15.70 21.28 -28.80
CA HIS A 668 17.04 21.85 -28.77
C HIS A 668 17.60 21.79 -27.34
N VAL A 669 18.70 21.05 -27.16
CA VAL A 669 19.36 20.88 -25.86
C VAL A 669 20.71 21.61 -25.88
N HIS A 670 20.95 22.46 -24.87
CA HIS A 670 22.20 23.16 -24.67
C HIS A 670 22.76 22.91 -23.29
N THR A 671 24.09 22.84 -23.19
CA THR A 671 24.79 22.72 -21.90
C THR A 671 25.26 24.08 -21.44
N VAL A 672 24.97 24.44 -20.19
CA VAL A 672 25.41 25.70 -19.57
C VAL A 672 26.14 25.39 -18.26
N ARG A 673 27.27 26.07 -18.03
CA ARG A 673 28.00 25.98 -16.76
C ARG A 673 27.46 27.03 -15.78
N ARG A 674 27.11 26.59 -14.57
CA ARG A 674 26.62 27.46 -13.48
C ARG A 674 27.38 27.19 -12.20
N ALA A 675 27.35 28.14 -11.26
CA ALA A 675 27.91 27.93 -9.93
C ALA A 675 26.96 27.03 -9.11
N GLY A 676 27.52 26.21 -8.21
CA GLY A 676 26.73 25.27 -7.41
C GLY A 676 25.79 25.92 -6.38
N TRP A 677 25.88 27.23 -6.16
CA TRP A 677 24.94 27.99 -5.32
C TRP A 677 23.92 28.77 -6.15
N THR A 678 23.99 28.71 -7.49
CA THR A 678 22.99 29.35 -8.34
C THR A 678 21.66 28.61 -8.18
N ARG A 679 20.66 29.31 -7.65
CA ARG A 679 19.28 28.81 -7.56
C ARG A 679 18.43 29.46 -8.66
N LEU A 680 17.74 28.64 -9.44
CA LEU A 680 16.80 29.08 -10.48
C LEU A 680 15.48 29.58 -9.84
N PRO A 681 14.57 30.20 -10.61
CA PRO A 681 13.24 30.53 -10.11
C PRO A 681 12.55 29.33 -9.47
N THR A 682 11.90 29.58 -8.33
CA THR A 682 11.29 28.53 -7.52
C THR A 682 10.07 27.92 -8.23
N LEU A 683 9.97 26.59 -8.19
CA LEU A 683 8.83 25.82 -8.67
C LEU A 683 7.74 25.70 -7.59
N ALA A 684 8.11 25.90 -6.32
CA ALA A 684 7.22 25.94 -5.15
C ALA A 684 6.32 27.20 -5.09
N ALA A 685 5.56 27.47 -6.16
CA ALA A 685 4.67 28.62 -6.27
C ALA A 685 3.40 28.30 -7.04
N LYS A 686 2.27 28.92 -6.67
CA LYS A 686 0.97 28.72 -7.32
C LYS A 686 1.00 29.00 -8.83
N SER A 687 1.81 29.97 -9.26
CA SER A 687 1.97 30.34 -10.67
C SER A 687 2.53 29.20 -11.54
N TYR A 688 3.30 28.29 -10.95
CA TYR A 688 3.89 27.15 -11.68
C TYR A 688 2.93 25.96 -11.81
N HIS A 689 1.99 25.80 -10.87
CA HIS A 689 1.01 24.71 -10.87
C HIS A 689 -0.25 24.99 -11.70
N GLY A 690 -0.37 26.16 -12.33
CA GLY A 690 -1.56 26.53 -13.10
C GLY A 690 -2.80 26.89 -12.26
N ASN A 691 -2.68 26.92 -10.92
CA ASN A 691 -3.73 27.42 -10.01
C ASN A 691 -3.78 28.96 -9.92
N ALA A 692 -2.96 29.65 -10.71
CA ALA A 692 -3.12 31.08 -10.96
C ALA A 692 -4.16 31.31 -12.05
N ILE A 693 -5.40 30.92 -11.79
CA ILE A 693 -6.55 31.53 -12.46
C ILE A 693 -6.92 32.72 -11.57
N GLY A 694 -6.43 33.90 -11.98
CA GLY A 694 -7.01 35.17 -11.56
C GLY A 694 -8.29 35.45 -12.34
#